data_AF-A0A251PLU9-F1
#
_entry.id   AF-A0A251PLU9-F1
#
_cell.length_a   1.000
_cell.length_b   1.000
_cell.length_c   1.000
_cell.angle_alpha   90.00
_cell.angle_beta   90.00
_cell.angle_gamma   90.00
#
_symmetry.space_group_name_H-M   'P 1'
#
loop_
_entity.id
_entity.type
_entity.pdbx_description
1 polymer ?
#
loop_
_entity_poly.entity_id
_entity_poly.type
_entity_poly.pdbx_seq_one_letter_code
_entity_poly.pdbx_strand_id
1 'polypeptide(L)'
;MMRLCCKPIIKAIISGMSELSSNSRKVSNEQMSLLEEACRLALITRWTGEHHIHLWKQGIDKILLDLLFNFRNQQYKHSMSLDEQIATAKEGLNANYLLVLRSYIWDILGWLAIHCGEDFHPESELYINILITCACLTFVDAIRKWHKIYEKDNAGVFRSESATRAVFMMIYSPCKYIASRTRTILSEILEPDGLEYLKTLVHFLNNLSSWTEFGMPDRLQIIIYLMGFACYSGLPQYQTWVVKRRGVKTLLALMRWCLSNDFHIERSSFAPHLHNAVCERICCWVSAEDWEGKDILLFFSLWGLAELIQHSLCIGNNQDRISCEMRHIEAQLVSELQDICTNSCAPGLQWYAAFILSYFGYYGFPGKHAKRIGKALNEKDDADIQLILANGECLSVHGVVLAIQCPSLLPPEVLLPGEVTSDDSSGGGSMETCRGFQKDIRLSAHVDHQALVMLLDYIYLGYLQAGDELAKKLRTLAKRCNLQSLLQMLCRKRPKWGTAFPSIDLNVALGPSGHCFSDVILEAKATELLGWTCGVCSLPRPHMHAHKVVLSSSCDYLRALFKSGMQESHLETIKVSISWEAMVKLGNCFYSGKLPKPPSGCLWNIMDTEEKLHELQPYVELFGLSEFWLMQDVQEACSDVIISCLGSSRELSIKILHVAANLSVWKLAEVAATYAAPLYRQLCNSGELESLDEMLVEMVRAASVQLSQQASREDQVPKLYSRPSSR
;
A
#
# COMPACT_ATOMS: atom_id res chain seq x y z
N MET A 1 11.84 16.81 -7.62
CA MET A 1 12.80 16.55 -8.72
C MET A 1 12.16 15.99 -10.00
N MET A 2 11.28 14.96 -9.97
CA MET A 2 10.70 14.36 -11.20
C MET A 2 9.88 15.29 -12.11
N ARG A 3 9.22 16.35 -11.60
CA ARG A 3 8.44 17.27 -12.45
C ARG A 3 9.29 18.05 -13.46
N LEU A 4 10.57 18.34 -13.15
CA LEU A 4 11.45 19.13 -14.01
C LEU A 4 12.09 18.29 -15.14
N CYS A 5 12.23 16.97 -14.96
CA CYS A 5 12.94 16.09 -15.92
C CYS A 5 12.03 15.16 -16.73
N CYS A 6 10.71 15.19 -16.53
CA CYS A 6 9.78 14.24 -17.15
C CYS A 6 9.78 14.30 -18.68
N LYS A 7 9.67 15.50 -19.29
CA LYS A 7 9.63 15.65 -20.75
C LYS A 7 10.91 15.18 -21.46
N PRO A 8 12.13 15.57 -21.03
CA PRO A 8 13.37 15.05 -21.63
C PRO A 8 13.51 13.53 -21.58
N ILE A 9 13.17 12.91 -20.44
CA ILE A 9 13.23 11.46 -20.26
C ILE A 9 12.29 10.77 -21.24
N ILE A 10 11.04 11.25 -21.36
CA ILE A 10 10.06 10.66 -22.28
C ILE A 10 10.50 10.82 -23.74
N LYS A 11 11.11 11.95 -24.10
CA LYS A 11 11.67 12.14 -25.44
C LYS A 11 12.79 11.14 -25.74
N ALA A 12 13.68 10.90 -24.78
CA ALA A 12 14.76 9.91 -24.93
C ALA A 12 14.22 8.49 -25.09
N ILE A 13 13.23 8.09 -24.28
CA ILE A 13 12.54 6.80 -24.39
C ILE A 13 11.93 6.64 -25.79
N ILE A 14 11.15 7.62 -26.23
CA ILE A 14 10.50 7.62 -27.56
C ILE A 14 11.53 7.52 -28.68
N SER A 15 12.63 8.28 -28.60
CA SER A 15 13.71 8.22 -29.59
C SER A 15 14.36 6.84 -29.65
N GLY A 16 14.69 6.23 -28.51
CA GLY A 16 15.26 4.88 -28.46
C GLY A 16 14.31 3.80 -28.98
N MET A 17 13.01 3.92 -28.69
CA MET A 17 11.99 3.02 -29.25
C MET A 17 11.77 3.22 -30.76
N SER A 18 12.03 4.43 -31.26
CA SER A 18 11.82 4.79 -32.67
C SER A 18 13.02 4.49 -33.57
N GLU A 19 14.21 4.24 -33.01
CA GLU A 19 15.51 4.22 -33.73
C GLU A 19 15.62 3.15 -34.82
N LEU A 20 14.71 2.17 -34.83
CA LEU A 20 14.46 1.30 -35.97
C LEU A 20 14.03 2.06 -37.25
N SER A 21 13.69 3.36 -37.16
CA SER A 21 13.20 4.26 -38.24
C SER A 21 14.06 4.28 -39.50
N SER A 22 15.32 3.87 -39.42
CA SER A 22 16.32 4.32 -40.40
C SER A 22 16.89 3.25 -41.32
N ASN A 23 16.97 1.96 -40.94
CA ASN A 23 17.74 0.97 -41.72
C ASN A 23 17.12 -0.44 -41.76
N SER A 24 16.86 -0.93 -42.97
CA SER A 24 16.22 -2.21 -43.22
C SER A 24 17.19 -3.39 -43.18
N ARG A 25 16.73 -4.48 -42.56
CA ARG A 25 17.05 -5.92 -42.79
C ARG A 25 17.87 -6.70 -41.77
N LYS A 26 18.47 -6.10 -40.75
CA LYS A 26 18.90 -6.86 -39.55
C LYS A 26 19.12 -5.92 -38.38
N VAL A 27 18.35 -6.08 -37.32
CA VAL A 27 18.60 -5.38 -36.06
C VAL A 27 19.91 -5.94 -35.50
N SER A 28 20.92 -5.10 -35.30
CA SER A 28 22.15 -5.55 -34.64
C SER A 28 21.86 -5.94 -33.18
N ASN A 29 22.70 -6.77 -32.57
CA ASN A 29 22.53 -7.10 -31.15
C ASN A 29 22.56 -5.85 -30.25
N GLU A 30 23.35 -4.84 -30.62
CA GLU A 30 23.43 -3.57 -29.92
C GLU A 30 22.14 -2.76 -30.06
N GLN A 31 21.57 -2.68 -31.27
CA GLN A 31 20.28 -2.02 -31.52
C GLN A 31 19.13 -2.74 -30.80
N MET A 32 19.15 -4.07 -30.76
CA MET A 32 18.15 -4.84 -30.03
C MET A 32 18.24 -4.60 -28.52
N SER A 33 19.47 -4.53 -27.97
CA SER A 33 19.70 -4.23 -26.55
C SER A 33 19.24 -2.82 -26.19
N LEU A 34 19.53 -1.83 -27.04
CA LEU A 34 19.08 -0.46 -26.86
C LEU A 34 17.55 -0.35 -26.88
N LEU A 35 16.92 -1.06 -27.80
CA LEU A 35 15.47 -1.09 -27.94
C LEU A 35 14.78 -1.78 -26.76
N GLU A 36 15.35 -2.88 -26.28
CA GLU A 36 14.89 -3.55 -25.06
C GLU A 36 15.00 -2.63 -23.85
N GLU A 37 16.12 -1.91 -23.71
CA GLU A 37 16.32 -0.94 -22.63
C GLU A 37 15.34 0.24 -22.75
N ALA A 38 15.09 0.75 -23.95
CA ALA A 38 14.10 1.80 -24.17
C ALA A 38 12.68 1.33 -23.79
N CYS A 39 12.31 0.08 -24.13
CA CYS A 39 11.05 -0.53 -23.71
C CYS A 39 10.99 -0.73 -22.19
N ARG A 40 12.10 -1.14 -21.56
CA ARG A 40 12.22 -1.27 -20.10
C ARG A 40 12.04 0.08 -19.41
N LEU A 41 12.66 1.15 -19.92
CA LEU A 41 12.47 2.51 -19.40
C LEU A 41 11.04 3.02 -19.62
N ALA A 42 10.36 2.62 -20.70
CA ALA A 42 8.96 2.94 -20.94
C ALA A 42 8.00 2.32 -19.91
N LEU A 43 8.44 1.30 -19.14
CA LEU A 43 7.69 0.78 -17.99
C LEU A 43 7.58 1.79 -16.84
N ILE A 44 8.18 2.98 -16.93
CA ILE A 44 7.86 4.11 -16.06
C ILE A 44 6.34 4.40 -16.02
N THR A 45 5.62 4.06 -17.11
CA THR A 45 4.15 4.07 -17.23
C THR A 45 3.43 3.28 -16.15
N ARG A 46 4.11 2.36 -15.46
CA ARG A 46 3.55 1.65 -14.31
C ARG A 46 3.16 2.55 -13.15
N TRP A 47 3.85 3.68 -13.00
CA TRP A 47 3.71 4.57 -11.85
C TRP A 47 2.79 5.74 -12.18
N THR A 48 2.00 6.21 -11.21
CA THR A 48 1.15 7.39 -11.45
C THR A 48 1.99 8.63 -11.79
N GLY A 49 1.58 9.41 -12.80
CA GLY A 49 2.24 10.68 -13.13
C GLY A 49 1.80 11.27 -14.47
N GLU A 50 2.36 12.43 -14.81
CA GLU A 50 2.07 13.16 -16.07
C GLU A 50 2.76 12.56 -17.30
N HIS A 51 3.71 11.64 -17.12
CA HIS A 51 4.47 11.02 -18.21
C HIS A 51 3.60 10.27 -19.23
N HIS A 52 2.46 9.69 -18.81
CA HIS A 52 1.48 9.07 -19.72
C HIS A 52 0.98 10.05 -20.77
N ILE A 53 0.65 11.29 -20.36
CA ILE A 53 0.16 12.34 -21.25
C ILE A 53 1.25 12.70 -22.27
N HIS A 54 2.50 12.72 -21.84
CA HIS A 54 3.63 13.00 -22.73
C HIS A 54 3.89 11.86 -23.73
N LEU A 55 3.75 10.60 -23.32
CA LEU A 55 3.89 9.45 -24.23
C LEU A 55 2.79 9.46 -25.30
N TRP A 56 1.54 9.68 -24.90
CA TRP A 56 0.42 9.82 -25.83
C TRP A 56 0.66 10.94 -26.85
N LYS A 57 1.09 12.12 -26.41
CA LYS A 57 1.41 13.27 -27.29
C LYS A 57 2.59 13.03 -28.24
N GLN A 58 3.41 12.01 -27.98
CA GLN A 58 4.55 11.66 -28.83
C GLN A 58 4.22 10.48 -29.77
N GLY A 59 2.96 10.07 -29.87
CA GLY A 59 2.52 9.01 -30.79
C GLY A 59 3.02 7.62 -30.38
N ILE A 60 3.05 7.32 -29.08
CA ILE A 60 3.49 6.02 -28.56
C ILE A 60 2.69 4.83 -29.16
N ASP A 61 1.42 5.02 -29.49
CA ASP A 61 0.59 4.03 -30.18
C ASP A 61 1.17 3.59 -31.53
N LYS A 62 1.58 4.54 -32.36
CA LYS A 62 2.25 4.22 -33.63
C LYS A 62 3.55 3.46 -33.41
N ILE A 63 4.34 3.88 -32.41
CA ILE A 63 5.64 3.26 -32.10
C ILE A 63 5.44 1.82 -31.62
N LEU A 64 4.51 1.58 -30.68
CA LEU A 64 4.21 0.23 -30.21
C LEU A 64 3.72 -0.67 -31.35
N LEU A 65 2.95 -0.13 -32.30
CA LEU A 65 2.50 -0.90 -33.46
C LEU A 65 3.65 -1.27 -34.39
N ASP A 66 4.53 -0.31 -34.70
CA ASP A 66 5.75 -0.53 -35.50
C ASP A 66 6.65 -1.61 -34.87
N LEU A 67 6.69 -1.69 -33.54
CA LEU A 67 7.45 -2.71 -32.80
C LEU A 67 6.80 -4.09 -32.81
N LEU A 68 5.46 -4.19 -32.89
CA LEU A 68 4.76 -5.48 -32.95
C LEU A 68 4.90 -6.18 -34.29
N PHE A 69 4.82 -5.42 -35.37
CA PHE A 69 5.11 -5.86 -36.73
C PHE A 69 5.43 -4.62 -37.57
N ASN A 70 6.34 -4.73 -38.54
CA ASN A 70 6.86 -3.61 -39.34
C ASN A 70 5.77 -2.94 -40.18
N PHE A 71 4.92 -2.13 -39.54
CA PHE A 71 3.71 -1.52 -40.07
C PHE A 71 3.99 -0.43 -41.12
N ARG A 72 5.26 -0.10 -41.33
CA ARG A 72 5.75 1.04 -42.13
C ARG A 72 5.58 0.88 -43.63
N ASN A 73 5.42 -0.34 -44.14
CA ASN A 73 5.38 -0.60 -45.58
C ASN A 73 3.96 -0.58 -46.18
N GLN A 74 2.93 -0.28 -45.38
CA GLN A 74 1.55 -0.35 -45.85
C GLN A 74 0.90 1.04 -45.75
N GLN A 75 0.60 1.63 -46.92
CA GLN A 75 -0.24 2.82 -47.03
C GLN A 75 -1.68 2.42 -46.69
N TYR A 76 -2.00 2.41 -45.39
CA TYR A 76 -3.37 2.18 -44.95
C TYR A 76 -4.21 3.44 -45.13
N LYS A 77 -5.43 3.25 -45.64
CA LYS A 77 -6.43 4.31 -45.76
C LYS A 77 -6.76 4.87 -44.38
N HIS A 78 -7.08 6.16 -44.30
CA HIS A 78 -7.49 6.84 -43.07
C HIS A 78 -8.70 6.19 -42.34
N SER A 79 -9.41 5.26 -42.99
CA SER A 79 -10.48 4.45 -42.39
C SER A 79 -10.32 2.98 -42.80
N MET A 80 -10.19 2.10 -41.81
CA MET A 80 -10.27 0.63 -41.98
C MET A 80 -11.51 0.11 -41.24
N SER A 81 -12.24 -0.80 -41.88
CA SER A 81 -13.32 -1.56 -41.23
C SER A 81 -12.76 -2.47 -40.12
N LEU A 82 -13.64 -2.94 -39.22
CA LEU A 82 -13.22 -3.85 -38.14
C LEU A 82 -12.66 -5.17 -38.68
N ASP A 83 -13.25 -5.72 -39.75
CA ASP A 83 -12.75 -6.94 -40.38
C ASP A 83 -11.36 -6.77 -40.99
N GLU A 84 -11.11 -5.63 -41.64
CA GLU A 84 -9.78 -5.29 -42.16
C GLU A 84 -8.76 -5.11 -41.01
N GLN A 85 -9.17 -4.50 -39.89
CA GLN A 85 -8.33 -4.38 -38.69
C GLN A 85 -7.99 -5.77 -38.13
N ILE A 86 -8.97 -6.66 -38.01
CA ILE A 86 -8.77 -8.04 -37.53
C ILE A 86 -7.85 -8.83 -38.47
N ALA A 87 -8.06 -8.74 -39.78
CA ALA A 87 -7.23 -9.43 -40.78
C ALA A 87 -5.77 -8.95 -40.71
N THR A 88 -5.58 -7.63 -40.68
CA THR A 88 -4.26 -6.99 -40.58
C THR A 88 -3.54 -7.37 -39.28
N ALA A 89 -4.26 -7.32 -38.15
CA ALA A 89 -3.71 -7.70 -36.85
C ALA A 89 -3.31 -9.18 -36.81
N LYS A 90 -4.10 -10.08 -37.41
CA LYS A 90 -3.76 -11.51 -37.52
C LYS A 90 -2.49 -11.73 -38.35
N GLU A 91 -2.39 -11.08 -39.51
CA GLU A 91 -1.20 -11.17 -40.37
C GLU A 91 0.05 -10.67 -39.64
N GLY A 92 -0.04 -9.51 -39.00
CA GLY A 92 1.06 -8.91 -38.24
C GLY A 92 1.53 -9.77 -37.07
N LEU A 93 0.61 -10.33 -36.28
CA LEU A 93 0.96 -11.20 -35.15
C LEU A 93 1.62 -12.51 -35.60
N ASN A 94 1.22 -13.07 -36.76
CA ASN A 94 1.78 -14.29 -37.32
C ASN A 94 3.21 -14.11 -37.87
N ALA A 95 3.62 -12.89 -38.21
CA ALA A 95 4.95 -12.60 -38.74
C ALA A 95 6.09 -12.76 -37.72
N ASN A 96 5.78 -12.99 -36.43
CA ASN A 96 6.74 -13.17 -35.33
C ASN A 96 7.84 -12.09 -35.23
N TYR A 97 7.54 -10.88 -35.69
CA TYR A 97 8.44 -9.73 -35.61
C TYR A 97 8.72 -9.35 -34.15
N LEU A 98 10.00 -9.13 -33.84
CA LEU A 98 10.52 -8.73 -32.52
C LEU A 98 9.83 -9.42 -31.33
N LEU A 99 9.67 -10.75 -31.40
CA LEU A 99 8.90 -11.55 -30.44
C LEU A 99 9.29 -11.30 -28.97
N VAL A 100 10.56 -10.99 -28.71
CA VAL A 100 11.13 -10.69 -27.39
C VAL A 100 10.51 -9.44 -26.75
N LEU A 101 10.08 -8.46 -27.55
CA LEU A 101 9.54 -7.18 -27.05
C LEU A 101 8.05 -7.22 -26.73
N ARG A 102 7.32 -8.25 -27.19
CA ARG A 102 5.85 -8.27 -27.10
C ARG A 102 5.34 -8.10 -25.67
N SER A 103 5.99 -8.71 -24.68
CA SER A 103 5.58 -8.57 -23.29
C SER A 103 5.69 -7.11 -22.80
N TYR A 104 6.77 -6.41 -23.15
CA TYR A 104 6.91 -4.98 -22.85
C TYR A 104 5.82 -4.15 -23.53
N ILE A 105 5.51 -4.44 -24.81
CA ILE A 105 4.52 -3.70 -25.57
C ILE A 105 3.14 -3.81 -24.93
N TRP A 106 2.73 -5.01 -24.52
CA TRP A 106 1.47 -5.23 -23.83
C TRP A 106 1.41 -4.53 -22.48
N ASP A 107 2.51 -4.54 -21.73
CA ASP A 107 2.58 -3.84 -20.46
C ASP A 107 2.48 -2.34 -20.60
N ILE A 108 3.26 -1.74 -21.51
CA ILE A 108 3.20 -0.32 -21.79
C ILE A 108 1.78 0.07 -22.22
N LEU A 109 1.14 -0.71 -23.11
CA LEU A 109 -0.24 -0.46 -23.55
C LEU A 109 -1.24 -0.54 -22.39
N GLY A 110 -1.16 -1.57 -21.56
CA GLY A 110 -2.04 -1.76 -20.40
C GLY A 110 -1.91 -0.62 -19.37
N TRP A 111 -0.67 -0.24 -19.04
CA TRP A 111 -0.40 0.86 -18.11
C TRP A 111 -0.85 2.22 -18.66
N LEU A 112 -0.57 2.49 -19.94
CA LEU A 112 -1.06 3.68 -20.62
C LEU A 112 -2.60 3.74 -20.59
N ALA A 113 -3.28 2.61 -20.77
CA ALA A 113 -4.74 2.55 -20.75
C ALA A 113 -5.32 2.79 -19.35
N ILE A 114 -4.79 2.16 -18.29
CA ILE A 114 -5.36 2.32 -16.94
C ILE A 114 -5.12 3.70 -16.34
N HIS A 115 -4.04 4.37 -16.73
CA HIS A 115 -3.73 5.74 -16.32
C HIS A 115 -4.29 6.80 -17.27
N CYS A 116 -4.96 6.38 -18.36
CA CYS A 116 -5.56 7.29 -19.33
C CYS A 116 -6.76 8.02 -18.71
N GLY A 117 -6.76 9.35 -18.78
CA GLY A 117 -7.85 10.18 -18.25
C GLY A 117 -9.15 10.03 -19.05
N GLU A 118 -10.28 10.40 -18.42
CA GLU A 118 -11.60 10.36 -19.08
C GLU A 118 -11.66 11.26 -20.33
N ASP A 119 -10.90 12.36 -20.35
CA ASP A 119 -10.88 13.38 -21.41
C ASP A 119 -9.93 13.03 -22.58
N PHE A 120 -9.29 11.86 -22.56
CA PHE A 120 -8.38 11.47 -23.62
C PHE A 120 -9.10 11.20 -24.94
N HIS A 121 -8.58 11.79 -26.01
CA HIS A 121 -8.98 11.54 -27.39
C HIS A 121 -7.71 11.25 -28.21
N PRO A 122 -7.63 10.10 -28.89
CA PRO A 122 -6.45 9.76 -29.69
C PRO A 122 -6.33 10.71 -30.89
N GLU A 123 -5.11 11.14 -31.22
CA GLU A 123 -4.84 11.96 -32.42
C GLU A 123 -5.11 11.17 -33.71
N SER A 124 -4.89 9.84 -33.67
CA SER A 124 -5.22 8.90 -34.73
C SER A 124 -5.89 7.66 -34.13
N GLU A 125 -7.17 7.45 -34.44
CA GLU A 125 -7.89 6.27 -33.98
C GLU A 125 -7.34 4.97 -34.57
N LEU A 126 -6.73 5.03 -35.76
CA LEU A 126 -6.29 3.85 -36.51
C LEU A 126 -5.26 3.02 -35.74
N TYR A 127 -4.19 3.65 -35.25
CA TYR A 127 -3.08 2.94 -34.63
C TYR A 127 -3.49 2.28 -33.31
N ILE A 128 -4.17 3.04 -32.45
CA ILE A 128 -4.67 2.51 -31.18
C ILE A 128 -5.71 1.39 -31.40
N ASN A 129 -6.57 1.50 -32.41
CA ASN A 129 -7.57 0.47 -32.70
C ASN A 129 -6.91 -0.85 -33.17
N ILE A 130 -5.88 -0.78 -34.00
CA ILE A 130 -5.14 -1.96 -34.43
C ILE A 130 -4.39 -2.57 -33.23
N LEU A 131 -3.75 -1.76 -32.38
CA LEU A 131 -3.12 -2.24 -31.15
C LEU A 131 -4.10 -2.98 -30.23
N ILE A 132 -5.27 -2.39 -29.98
CA ILE A 132 -6.34 -3.01 -29.19
C ILE A 132 -6.75 -4.35 -29.83
N THR A 133 -6.89 -4.38 -31.17
CA THR A 133 -7.23 -5.60 -31.91
C THR A 133 -6.17 -6.69 -31.74
N CYS A 134 -4.88 -6.34 -31.85
CA CYS A 134 -3.78 -7.27 -31.64
C CYS A 134 -3.77 -7.85 -30.22
N ALA A 135 -3.98 -7.00 -29.20
CA ALA A 135 -4.06 -7.44 -27.82
C ALA A 135 -5.25 -8.38 -27.59
N CYS A 136 -6.43 -8.05 -28.13
CA CYS A 136 -7.63 -8.90 -28.03
C CYS A 136 -7.45 -10.25 -28.72
N LEU A 137 -6.83 -10.30 -29.91
CA LEU A 137 -6.52 -11.56 -30.60
C LEU A 137 -5.55 -12.42 -29.78
N THR A 138 -4.51 -11.80 -29.21
CA THR A 138 -3.53 -12.50 -28.37
C THR A 138 -4.17 -13.04 -27.09
N PHE A 139 -5.08 -12.28 -26.48
CA PHE A 139 -5.90 -12.72 -25.35
C PHE A 139 -6.78 -13.93 -25.69
N VAL A 140 -7.53 -13.87 -26.80
CA VAL A 140 -8.40 -15.01 -27.19
C VAL A 140 -7.57 -16.24 -27.51
N ASP A 141 -6.41 -16.08 -28.15
CA ASP A 141 -5.49 -17.18 -28.41
C ASP A 141 -4.92 -17.77 -27.10
N ALA A 142 -4.60 -16.94 -26.11
CA ALA A 142 -4.18 -17.38 -24.78
C ALA A 142 -5.25 -18.22 -24.08
N ILE A 143 -6.50 -17.78 -24.07
CA ILE A 143 -7.61 -18.54 -23.48
C ILE A 143 -7.87 -19.85 -24.24
N ARG A 144 -7.82 -19.82 -25.59
CA ARG A 144 -8.09 -20.98 -26.44
C ARG A 144 -7.03 -22.08 -26.31
N LYS A 145 -5.75 -21.72 -26.43
CA LYS A 145 -4.63 -22.69 -26.52
C LYS A 145 -4.34 -23.40 -25.21
N TRP A 146 -4.82 -22.88 -24.09
CA TRP A 146 -4.30 -23.28 -22.79
C TRP A 146 -4.68 -24.70 -22.32
N HIS A 147 -5.76 -25.29 -22.84
CA HIS A 147 -6.09 -26.71 -22.62
C HIS A 147 -5.01 -27.67 -23.17
N LYS A 148 -4.12 -27.18 -24.04
CA LYS A 148 -3.08 -27.95 -24.72
C LYS A 148 -1.66 -27.62 -24.22
N ILE A 149 -1.52 -26.68 -23.28
CA ILE A 149 -0.21 -26.23 -22.78
C ILE A 149 0.20 -27.16 -21.63
N TYR A 150 0.55 -28.38 -22.02
CA TYR A 150 1.43 -29.27 -21.25
C TYR A 150 2.90 -29.15 -21.74
N GLU A 151 3.19 -28.22 -22.66
CA GLU A 151 4.50 -28.08 -23.31
C GLU A 151 5.27 -26.82 -22.87
N LYS A 152 6.56 -27.06 -22.62
CA LYS A 152 7.64 -26.25 -22.03
C LYS A 152 7.95 -24.85 -22.64
N ASP A 153 7.02 -24.13 -23.27
CA ASP A 153 7.28 -22.75 -23.78
C ASP A 153 6.94 -21.66 -22.74
N ASN A 154 7.78 -21.51 -21.72
CA ASN A 154 7.63 -20.48 -20.68
C ASN A 154 7.51 -19.06 -21.28
N ALA A 155 8.21 -18.77 -22.38
CA ALA A 155 8.18 -17.47 -23.03
C ALA A 155 6.81 -17.18 -23.68
N GLY A 156 6.16 -18.20 -24.24
CA GLY A 156 4.77 -18.13 -24.73
C GLY A 156 3.77 -17.80 -23.64
N VAL A 157 3.98 -18.34 -22.43
CA VAL A 157 3.09 -18.08 -21.30
C VAL A 157 3.20 -16.64 -20.81
N PHE A 158 4.43 -16.12 -20.66
CA PHE A 158 4.63 -14.74 -20.20
C PHE A 158 4.04 -13.70 -21.17
N ARG A 159 4.12 -13.96 -22.48
CA ARG A 159 3.44 -13.13 -23.50
C ARG A 159 1.92 -13.19 -23.37
N SER A 160 1.38 -14.35 -22.99
CA SER A 160 -0.05 -14.56 -22.79
C SER A 160 -0.56 -13.83 -21.54
N GLU A 161 0.18 -13.85 -20.44
CA GLU A 161 -0.13 -13.07 -19.22
C GLU A 161 -0.19 -11.58 -19.51
N SER A 162 0.87 -11.03 -20.11
CA SER A 162 0.99 -9.60 -20.37
C SER A 162 -0.10 -9.09 -21.31
N ALA A 163 -0.42 -9.85 -22.39
CA ALA A 163 -1.54 -9.53 -23.27
C ALA A 163 -2.89 -9.59 -22.55
N THR A 164 -3.11 -10.62 -21.74
CA THR A 164 -4.35 -10.80 -20.97
C THR A 164 -4.55 -9.65 -19.99
N ARG A 165 -3.49 -9.26 -19.28
CA ARG A 165 -3.51 -8.12 -18.36
C ARG A 165 -3.73 -6.81 -19.09
N ALA A 166 -3.10 -6.59 -20.25
CA ALA A 166 -3.34 -5.40 -21.06
C ALA A 166 -4.81 -5.27 -21.46
N VAL A 167 -5.43 -6.35 -21.96
CA VAL A 167 -6.86 -6.38 -22.32
C VAL A 167 -7.73 -6.11 -21.11
N PHE A 168 -7.44 -6.75 -19.97
CA PHE A 168 -8.13 -6.53 -18.72
C PHE A 168 -8.11 -5.04 -18.30
N MET A 169 -6.92 -4.43 -18.31
CA MET A 169 -6.73 -3.02 -17.95
C MET A 169 -7.40 -2.06 -18.94
N MET A 170 -7.44 -2.41 -20.24
CA MET A 170 -8.14 -1.62 -21.25
C MET A 170 -9.66 -1.66 -21.07
N ILE A 171 -10.26 -2.84 -20.80
CA ILE A 171 -11.70 -2.98 -20.52
C ILE A 171 -12.11 -2.11 -19.32
N TYR A 172 -11.24 -2.01 -18.32
CA TYR A 172 -11.49 -1.27 -17.09
C TYR A 172 -10.84 0.12 -17.07
N SER A 173 -10.35 0.60 -18.22
CA SER A 173 -9.74 1.93 -18.37
C SER A 173 -10.72 3.05 -17.97
N PRO A 174 -10.25 4.12 -17.32
CA PRO A 174 -11.04 5.33 -17.12
C PRO A 174 -11.38 6.04 -18.44
N CYS A 175 -10.55 5.88 -19.48
CA CYS A 175 -10.83 6.43 -20.80
C CYS A 175 -11.99 5.67 -21.46
N LYS A 176 -13.13 6.36 -21.64
CA LYS A 176 -14.35 5.78 -22.23
C LYS A 176 -14.11 5.26 -23.64
N TYR A 177 -13.30 5.95 -24.45
CA TYR A 177 -12.96 5.52 -25.79
C TYR A 177 -12.27 4.16 -25.77
N ILE A 178 -11.12 4.04 -25.08
CA ILE A 178 -10.36 2.78 -24.98
C ILE A 178 -11.24 1.66 -24.44
N ALA A 179 -11.91 1.88 -23.31
CA ALA A 179 -12.76 0.87 -22.68
C ALA A 179 -13.90 0.38 -23.59
N SER A 180 -14.63 1.31 -24.23
CA SER A 180 -15.71 0.94 -25.15
C SER A 180 -15.19 0.18 -26.36
N ARG A 181 -14.09 0.65 -26.96
CA ARG A 181 -13.53 0.09 -28.19
C ARG A 181 -12.97 -1.30 -27.94
N THR A 182 -12.26 -1.51 -26.84
CA THR A 182 -11.79 -2.83 -26.41
C THR A 182 -12.95 -3.80 -26.20
N ARG A 183 -14.04 -3.39 -25.53
CA ARG A 183 -15.22 -4.26 -25.35
C ARG A 183 -15.86 -4.63 -26.68
N THR A 184 -16.03 -3.68 -27.60
CA THR A 184 -16.60 -3.95 -28.93
C THR A 184 -15.73 -4.90 -29.74
N ILE A 185 -14.43 -4.62 -29.86
CA ILE A 185 -13.50 -5.45 -30.64
C ILE A 185 -13.40 -6.86 -30.05
N LEU A 186 -13.28 -6.98 -28.72
CA LEU A 186 -13.19 -8.27 -28.06
C LEU A 186 -14.49 -9.08 -28.22
N SER A 187 -15.65 -8.41 -28.18
CA SER A 187 -16.95 -9.05 -28.39
C SER A 187 -17.06 -9.67 -29.78
N GLU A 188 -16.58 -8.97 -30.81
CA GLU A 188 -16.56 -9.44 -32.19
C GLU A 188 -15.64 -10.67 -32.35
N ILE A 189 -14.42 -10.59 -31.81
CA ILE A 189 -13.45 -11.69 -31.90
C ILE A 189 -13.95 -12.95 -31.17
N LEU A 190 -14.71 -12.76 -30.09
CA LEU A 190 -15.27 -13.85 -29.29
C LEU A 190 -16.59 -14.41 -29.84
N GLU A 191 -17.23 -13.79 -30.83
CA GLU A 191 -18.55 -14.21 -31.33
C GLU A 191 -18.61 -15.71 -31.74
N PRO A 192 -17.59 -16.30 -32.40
CA PRO A 192 -17.67 -17.69 -32.86
C PRO A 192 -17.72 -18.74 -31.73
N ASP A 193 -16.85 -18.59 -30.72
CA ASP A 193 -16.57 -19.66 -29.73
C ASP A 193 -16.60 -19.16 -28.26
N GLY A 194 -16.85 -17.87 -28.02
CA GLY A 194 -16.62 -17.24 -26.72
C GLY A 194 -17.42 -17.85 -25.57
N LEU A 195 -18.62 -18.37 -25.84
CA LEU A 195 -19.41 -19.06 -24.82
C LEU A 195 -18.81 -20.41 -24.41
N GLU A 196 -18.18 -21.12 -25.36
CA GLU A 196 -17.49 -22.38 -25.06
C GLU A 196 -16.26 -22.12 -24.20
N TYR A 197 -15.44 -21.14 -24.59
CA TYR A 197 -14.28 -20.71 -23.80
C TYR A 197 -14.66 -20.29 -22.37
N LEU A 198 -15.73 -19.51 -22.22
CA LEU A 198 -16.23 -19.10 -20.91
C LEU A 198 -16.73 -20.28 -20.07
N LYS A 199 -17.41 -21.27 -20.66
CA LYS A 199 -17.82 -22.49 -19.96
C LYS A 199 -16.62 -23.23 -19.37
N THR A 200 -15.57 -23.40 -20.17
CA THR A 200 -14.40 -24.14 -19.72
C THR A 200 -13.63 -23.38 -18.64
N LEU A 201 -13.54 -22.06 -18.78
CA LEU A 201 -12.95 -21.19 -17.78
C LEU A 201 -13.70 -21.31 -16.43
N VAL A 202 -15.03 -21.19 -16.44
CA VAL A 202 -15.84 -21.31 -15.21
C VAL A 202 -15.78 -22.70 -14.62
N HIS A 203 -15.73 -23.75 -15.45
CA HIS A 203 -15.53 -25.11 -14.96
C HIS A 203 -14.19 -25.27 -14.24
N PHE A 204 -13.11 -24.75 -14.82
CA PHE A 204 -11.78 -24.75 -14.21
C PHE A 204 -11.75 -24.00 -12.88
N LEU A 205 -12.27 -22.76 -12.84
CA LEU A 205 -12.32 -21.94 -11.62
C LEU A 205 -13.18 -22.55 -10.50
N ASN A 206 -14.27 -23.24 -10.83
CA ASN A 206 -15.10 -23.93 -9.82
C ASN A 206 -14.42 -25.16 -9.24
N ASN A 207 -13.61 -25.86 -10.05
CA ASN A 207 -12.92 -27.05 -9.57
C ASN A 207 -11.75 -26.67 -8.65
N LEU A 208 -11.08 -25.53 -8.85
CA LEU A 208 -9.90 -25.12 -8.08
C LEU A 208 -10.03 -25.25 -6.55
N SER A 209 -11.19 -24.90 -5.97
CA SER A 209 -11.40 -24.99 -4.51
C SER A 209 -11.42 -26.42 -3.94
N SER A 210 -11.48 -27.46 -4.79
CA SER A 210 -11.47 -28.86 -4.36
C SER A 210 -10.13 -29.56 -4.56
N TRP A 211 -9.09 -28.87 -5.07
CA TRP A 211 -7.80 -29.50 -5.36
C TRP A 211 -6.90 -29.45 -4.12
N THR A 212 -6.25 -30.58 -3.80
CA THR A 212 -5.17 -30.65 -2.82
C THR A 212 -3.87 -30.11 -3.44
N GLU A 213 -2.92 -29.65 -2.62
CA GLU A 213 -1.66 -29.01 -3.07
C GLU A 213 -0.91 -29.82 -4.15
N PHE A 214 -0.93 -31.15 -4.08
CA PHE A 214 -0.23 -32.04 -5.01
C PHE A 214 -0.86 -32.16 -6.41
N GLY A 215 -2.06 -31.60 -6.62
CA GLY A 215 -2.71 -31.56 -7.94
C GLY A 215 -2.70 -30.17 -8.59
N MET A 216 -2.38 -29.09 -7.87
CA MET A 216 -2.65 -27.73 -8.32
C MET A 216 -2.16 -27.43 -9.75
N PRO A 217 -3.01 -26.83 -10.62
CA PRO A 217 -2.58 -26.28 -11.90
C PRO A 217 -1.47 -25.25 -11.73
N ASP A 218 -0.72 -24.99 -12.81
CA ASP A 218 0.30 -23.93 -12.82
C ASP A 218 -0.29 -22.60 -12.35
N ARG A 219 0.41 -21.90 -11.45
CA ARG A 219 -0.08 -20.68 -10.80
C ARG A 219 -0.39 -19.59 -11.83
N LEU A 220 0.40 -19.52 -12.88
CA LEU A 220 0.23 -18.57 -13.98
C LEU A 220 -1.04 -18.85 -14.79
N GLN A 221 -1.45 -20.12 -14.92
CA GLN A 221 -2.72 -20.50 -15.54
C GLN A 221 -3.91 -19.96 -14.76
N ILE A 222 -3.87 -20.08 -13.42
CA ILE A 222 -4.93 -19.56 -12.55
C ILE A 222 -5.06 -18.04 -12.74
N ILE A 223 -3.94 -17.32 -12.77
CA ILE A 223 -3.90 -15.86 -12.99
C ILE A 223 -4.53 -15.48 -14.34
N ILE A 224 -4.11 -16.13 -15.44
CA ILE A 224 -4.66 -15.87 -16.79
C ILE A 224 -6.16 -16.14 -16.83
N TYR A 225 -6.62 -17.23 -16.21
CA TYR A 225 -8.04 -17.58 -16.21
C TYR A 225 -8.86 -16.63 -15.33
N LEU A 226 -8.34 -16.18 -14.19
CA LEU A 226 -8.97 -15.16 -13.36
C LEU A 226 -9.13 -13.83 -14.12
N MET A 227 -8.05 -13.35 -14.76
CA MET A 227 -8.12 -12.15 -15.59
C MET A 227 -9.10 -12.34 -16.76
N GLY A 228 -9.07 -13.50 -17.42
CA GLY A 228 -10.03 -13.86 -18.46
C GLY A 228 -11.46 -13.83 -17.99
N PHE A 229 -11.77 -14.45 -16.85
CA PHE A 229 -13.10 -14.42 -16.23
C PHE A 229 -13.58 -12.99 -15.98
N ALA A 230 -12.70 -12.16 -15.44
CA ALA A 230 -13.01 -10.77 -15.18
C ALA A 230 -13.18 -9.97 -16.49
N CYS A 231 -12.41 -10.24 -17.55
CA CYS A 231 -12.65 -9.67 -18.89
C CYS A 231 -14.05 -10.04 -19.42
N TYR A 232 -14.43 -11.32 -19.36
CA TYR A 232 -15.78 -11.76 -19.77
C TYR A 232 -16.88 -11.09 -18.94
N SER A 233 -16.64 -10.86 -17.65
CA SER A 233 -17.57 -10.14 -16.77
C SER A 233 -17.75 -8.67 -17.18
N GLY A 234 -16.75 -8.07 -17.83
CA GLY A 234 -16.82 -6.72 -18.39
C GLY A 234 -17.54 -6.61 -19.74
N LEU A 235 -17.94 -7.73 -20.36
CA LEU A 235 -18.61 -7.77 -21.66
C LEU A 235 -20.13 -7.93 -21.52
N PRO A 236 -20.95 -6.99 -22.03
CA PRO A 236 -22.41 -6.99 -21.84
C PRO A 236 -23.12 -8.30 -22.22
N GLN A 237 -22.74 -8.93 -23.33
CA GLN A 237 -23.35 -10.17 -23.81
C GLN A 237 -23.10 -11.39 -22.91
N TYR A 238 -22.01 -11.40 -22.15
CA TYR A 238 -21.62 -12.53 -21.29
C TYR A 238 -22.00 -12.31 -19.82
N GLN A 239 -22.21 -11.06 -19.39
CA GLN A 239 -22.56 -10.69 -18.01
C GLN A 239 -23.73 -11.50 -17.44
N THR A 240 -24.85 -11.56 -18.17
CA THR A 240 -26.04 -12.29 -17.71
C THR A 240 -25.74 -13.77 -17.51
N TRP A 241 -24.89 -14.35 -18.36
CA TRP A 241 -24.50 -15.75 -18.25
C TRP A 241 -23.61 -15.99 -17.03
N VAL A 242 -22.59 -15.15 -16.81
CA VAL A 242 -21.65 -15.25 -15.68
C VAL A 242 -22.41 -15.16 -14.35
N VAL A 243 -23.31 -14.18 -14.24
CA VAL A 243 -24.13 -13.98 -13.04
C VAL A 243 -25.06 -15.18 -12.81
N LYS A 244 -25.78 -15.65 -13.85
CA LYS A 244 -26.69 -16.82 -13.73
C LYS A 244 -25.96 -18.13 -13.39
N ARG A 245 -24.68 -18.26 -13.75
CA ARG A 245 -23.86 -19.45 -13.50
C ARG A 245 -23.05 -19.39 -12.21
N ARG A 246 -23.53 -18.62 -11.22
CA ARG A 246 -22.91 -18.51 -9.88
C ARG A 246 -21.49 -17.96 -9.91
N GLY A 247 -21.15 -17.10 -10.89
CA GLY A 247 -19.82 -16.51 -11.01
C GLY A 247 -19.35 -15.80 -9.74
N VAL A 248 -20.28 -15.15 -9.02
CA VAL A 248 -19.99 -14.55 -7.72
C VAL A 248 -19.60 -15.61 -6.68
N LYS A 249 -20.32 -16.73 -6.61
CA LYS A 249 -19.98 -17.84 -5.71
C LYS A 249 -18.61 -18.42 -6.03
N THR A 250 -18.27 -18.54 -7.31
CA THR A 250 -16.96 -19.02 -7.76
C THR A 250 -15.84 -18.11 -7.25
N LEU A 251 -15.95 -16.79 -7.46
CA LEU A 251 -14.94 -15.84 -6.98
C LEU A 251 -14.88 -15.75 -5.46
N LEU A 252 -16.01 -15.85 -4.76
CA LEU A 252 -16.03 -15.90 -3.29
C LEU A 252 -15.33 -17.14 -2.76
N ALA A 253 -15.55 -18.31 -3.37
CA ALA A 253 -14.85 -19.54 -3.00
C ALA A 253 -13.33 -19.42 -3.23
N LEU A 254 -12.92 -18.79 -4.34
CA LEU A 254 -11.51 -18.53 -4.64
C LEU A 254 -10.89 -17.52 -3.68
N MET A 255 -11.59 -16.44 -3.33
CA MET A 255 -11.15 -15.46 -2.34
C MET A 255 -10.89 -16.14 -1.00
N ARG A 256 -11.84 -16.95 -0.50
CA ARG A 256 -11.69 -17.70 0.76
C ARG A 256 -10.57 -18.71 0.71
N TRP A 257 -10.42 -19.38 -0.43
CA TRP A 257 -9.31 -20.29 -0.66
C TRP A 257 -7.96 -19.56 -0.61
N CYS A 258 -7.85 -18.36 -1.19
CA CYS A 258 -6.65 -17.52 -1.10
C CYS A 258 -6.40 -16.99 0.32
N LEU A 259 -7.44 -16.68 1.10
CA LEU A 259 -7.29 -16.22 2.48
C LEU A 259 -6.92 -17.35 3.45
N SER A 260 -7.34 -18.58 3.16
CA SER A 260 -7.10 -19.75 4.03
C SER A 260 -5.74 -20.41 3.79
N ASN A 261 -5.13 -20.15 2.64
CA ASN A 261 -3.85 -20.72 2.23
C ASN A 261 -2.90 -19.56 1.95
N ASP A 262 -1.75 -19.51 2.62
CA ASP A 262 -0.79 -18.40 2.54
C ASP A 262 -0.07 -18.34 1.18
N PHE A 263 -0.81 -18.00 0.12
CA PHE A 263 -0.37 -18.05 -1.27
C PHE A 263 0.25 -16.73 -1.71
N HIS A 264 1.55 -16.59 -1.45
CA HIS A 264 2.32 -15.48 -1.98
C HIS A 264 2.96 -15.83 -3.33
N ILE A 265 2.65 -15.03 -4.35
CA ILE A 265 3.23 -15.13 -5.69
C ILE A 265 3.75 -13.75 -6.08
N GLU A 266 5.06 -13.61 -6.05
CA GLU A 266 5.70 -12.40 -6.53
C GLU A 266 5.63 -12.32 -8.06
N ARG A 267 5.30 -11.14 -8.60
CA ARG A 267 5.22 -10.88 -10.04
C ARG A 267 6.53 -11.21 -10.77
N SER A 268 7.66 -11.06 -10.09
CA SER A 268 9.00 -11.46 -10.54
C SER A 268 9.07 -12.92 -11.04
N SER A 269 8.28 -13.82 -10.45
CA SER A 269 8.29 -15.25 -10.79
C SER A 269 7.71 -15.58 -12.17
N PHE A 270 6.87 -14.70 -12.73
CA PHE A 270 6.20 -14.95 -14.02
C PHE A 270 6.19 -13.75 -14.98
N ALA A 271 6.78 -12.62 -14.59
CA ALA A 271 6.99 -11.46 -15.47
C ALA A 271 8.44 -10.95 -15.34
N PRO A 272 9.44 -11.77 -15.72
CA PRO A 272 10.86 -11.44 -15.51
C PRO A 272 11.31 -10.19 -16.28
N HIS A 273 10.61 -9.79 -17.34
CA HIS A 273 10.89 -8.57 -18.10
C HIS A 273 10.48 -7.28 -17.36
N LEU A 274 9.58 -7.37 -16.37
CA LEU A 274 9.24 -6.27 -15.47
C LEU A 274 10.26 -6.11 -14.33
N HIS A 275 11.12 -7.10 -14.16
CA HIS A 275 12.10 -7.15 -13.10
C HIS A 275 13.40 -6.47 -13.53
N ASN A 276 13.91 -5.57 -12.68
CA ASN A 276 15.20 -4.95 -12.91
C ASN A 276 16.27 -5.56 -12.01
N ALA A 277 17.01 -6.55 -12.53
CA ALA A 277 18.10 -7.19 -11.81
C ALA A 277 19.24 -6.23 -11.42
N VAL A 278 19.37 -5.08 -12.10
CA VAL A 278 20.33 -4.04 -11.72
C VAL A 278 19.84 -3.30 -10.48
N CYS A 279 18.54 -3.00 -10.37
CA CYS A 279 17.96 -2.40 -9.17
C CYS A 279 18.08 -3.30 -7.94
N GLU A 280 17.92 -4.62 -8.09
CA GLU A 280 18.10 -5.56 -6.97
C GLU A 280 19.55 -5.70 -6.50
N ARG A 281 20.52 -5.46 -7.39
CA ARG A 281 21.94 -5.37 -7.02
C ARG A 281 22.27 -4.05 -6.33
N ILE A 282 21.38 -3.06 -6.37
CA ILE A 282 21.53 -1.85 -5.57
C ILE A 282 21.02 -2.17 -4.17
N CYS A 283 21.95 -2.28 -3.25
CA CYS A 283 21.74 -2.64 -1.85
C CYS A 283 20.83 -1.69 -1.04
N CYS A 284 20.34 -0.60 -1.65
CA CYS A 284 19.40 0.37 -1.08
C CYS A 284 18.00 0.33 -1.74
N TRP A 285 17.72 -0.63 -2.62
CA TRP A 285 16.38 -0.74 -3.20
C TRP A 285 15.40 -1.26 -2.15
N VAL A 286 14.66 -0.34 -1.53
CA VAL A 286 13.42 -0.71 -0.84
C VAL A 286 12.43 -1.03 -1.94
N SER A 287 12.16 -2.32 -2.16
CA SER A 287 11.08 -2.75 -3.04
C SER A 287 9.78 -2.15 -2.48
N ALA A 288 9.33 -1.05 -3.07
CA ALA A 288 7.96 -0.61 -2.86
C ALA A 288 7.11 -1.72 -3.45
N GLU A 289 6.38 -2.43 -2.58
CA GLU A 289 5.47 -3.48 -3.03
C GLU A 289 4.58 -2.92 -4.14
N ASP A 290 4.46 -3.70 -5.21
CA ASP A 290 3.58 -3.35 -6.31
C ASP A 290 2.16 -3.13 -5.80
N TRP A 291 1.37 -2.32 -6.50
CA TRP A 291 0.02 -1.96 -6.04
C TRP A 291 -0.86 -3.19 -5.72
N GLU A 292 -0.66 -4.27 -6.44
CA GLU A 292 -1.32 -5.57 -6.31
C GLU A 292 -0.69 -6.49 -5.26
N GLY A 293 0.54 -6.23 -4.83
CA GLY A 293 1.24 -6.98 -3.80
C GLY A 293 1.71 -8.38 -4.23
N LYS A 294 1.95 -9.21 -3.22
CA LYS A 294 2.29 -10.64 -3.39
C LYS A 294 1.06 -11.53 -3.58
N ASP A 295 -0.14 -11.04 -3.26
CA ASP A 295 -1.39 -11.83 -3.32
C ASP A 295 -2.16 -11.56 -4.62
N ILE A 296 -1.50 -11.75 -5.75
CA ILE A 296 -2.01 -11.41 -7.09
C ILE A 296 -3.31 -12.17 -7.42
N LEU A 297 -3.45 -13.40 -6.96
CA LEU A 297 -4.67 -14.19 -7.13
C LEU A 297 -5.86 -13.58 -6.38
N LEU A 298 -5.64 -13.14 -5.14
CA LEU A 298 -6.65 -12.46 -4.33
C LEU A 298 -7.03 -11.12 -4.99
N PHE A 299 -6.05 -10.40 -5.51
CA PHE A 299 -6.26 -9.13 -6.20
C PHE A 299 -7.19 -9.25 -7.41
N PHE A 300 -6.91 -10.16 -8.35
CA PHE A 300 -7.79 -10.35 -9.51
C PHE A 300 -9.13 -10.96 -9.14
N SER A 301 -9.20 -11.78 -8.08
CA SER A 301 -10.47 -12.30 -7.55
C SER A 301 -11.35 -11.18 -6.99
N LEU A 302 -10.79 -10.27 -6.19
CA LEU A 302 -11.49 -9.11 -5.65
C LEU A 302 -11.94 -8.15 -6.74
N TRP A 303 -11.09 -7.87 -7.72
CA TRP A 303 -11.48 -7.01 -8.85
C TRP A 303 -12.62 -7.65 -9.65
N GLY A 304 -12.51 -8.93 -10.04
CA GLY A 304 -13.60 -9.62 -10.72
C GLY A 304 -14.91 -9.61 -9.91
N LEU A 305 -14.81 -9.80 -8.58
CA LEU A 305 -15.96 -9.79 -7.68
C LEU A 305 -16.61 -8.41 -7.60
N ALA A 306 -15.80 -7.34 -7.51
CA ALA A 306 -16.24 -5.96 -7.51
C ALA A 306 -17.07 -5.62 -8.74
N GLU A 307 -16.63 -6.04 -9.92
CA GLU A 307 -17.35 -5.80 -11.18
C GLU A 307 -18.66 -6.58 -11.23
N LEU A 308 -18.66 -7.86 -10.80
CA LEU A 308 -19.90 -8.64 -10.74
C LEU A 308 -20.92 -8.07 -9.75
N ILE A 309 -20.48 -7.60 -8.59
CA ILE A 309 -21.35 -6.97 -7.59
C ILE A 309 -21.96 -5.68 -8.16
N GLN A 310 -21.13 -4.81 -8.74
CA GLN A 310 -21.57 -3.59 -9.40
C GLN A 310 -22.66 -3.88 -10.45
N HIS A 311 -22.46 -4.89 -11.29
CA HIS A 311 -23.43 -5.25 -12.32
C HIS A 311 -24.71 -5.86 -11.75
N SER A 312 -24.60 -6.73 -10.75
CA SER A 312 -25.74 -7.41 -10.13
C SER A 312 -26.73 -6.46 -9.46
N LEU A 313 -26.22 -5.37 -8.86
CA LEU A 313 -27.03 -4.36 -8.18
C LEU A 313 -27.63 -3.33 -9.14
N CYS A 314 -27.06 -3.16 -10.34
CA CYS A 314 -27.61 -2.27 -11.38
C CYS A 314 -28.77 -2.90 -12.18
N ILE A 315 -28.87 -4.24 -12.25
CA ILE A 315 -29.91 -4.94 -13.03
C ILE A 315 -31.12 -5.22 -12.13
N GLY A 316 -32.06 -4.26 -12.08
CA GLY A 316 -33.26 -4.29 -11.22
C GLY A 316 -34.19 -5.51 -11.36
N ASN A 317 -34.02 -6.36 -12.39
CA ASN A 317 -34.88 -7.54 -12.59
C ASN A 317 -34.35 -8.86 -11.99
N ASN A 318 -33.09 -8.91 -11.53
CA ASN A 318 -32.51 -10.09 -10.85
C ASN A 318 -32.26 -9.87 -9.36
N GLN A 319 -32.76 -8.76 -8.82
CA GLN A 319 -32.53 -8.30 -7.46
C GLN A 319 -32.96 -9.36 -6.44
N ASP A 320 -34.08 -10.07 -6.67
CA ASP A 320 -34.60 -11.04 -5.69
C ASP A 320 -33.77 -12.31 -5.51
N ARG A 321 -33.12 -12.83 -6.56
CA ARG A 321 -32.42 -14.13 -6.48
C ARG A 321 -30.98 -14.00 -5.98
N ILE A 322 -30.29 -12.95 -6.41
CA ILE A 322 -28.92 -12.65 -5.96
C ILE A 322 -28.94 -11.96 -4.60
N SER A 323 -29.93 -11.10 -4.31
CA SER A 323 -30.09 -10.56 -2.95
C SER A 323 -30.42 -11.65 -1.93
N CYS A 324 -31.05 -12.76 -2.34
CA CYS A 324 -31.30 -13.89 -1.44
C CYS A 324 -30.03 -14.69 -1.16
N GLU A 325 -29.24 -15.06 -2.19
CA GLU A 325 -27.94 -15.72 -1.99
C GLU A 325 -26.93 -14.81 -1.25
N MET A 326 -26.93 -13.50 -1.53
CA MET A 326 -26.05 -12.53 -0.86
C MET A 326 -26.45 -12.31 0.60
N ARG A 327 -27.74 -12.18 0.93
CA ARG A 327 -28.19 -11.97 2.32
C ARG A 327 -27.71 -13.07 3.29
N HIS A 328 -27.52 -14.30 2.80
CA HIS A 328 -27.01 -15.40 3.62
C HIS A 328 -25.48 -15.40 3.82
N ILE A 329 -24.74 -14.69 2.97
CA ILE A 329 -23.26 -14.69 2.97
C ILE A 329 -22.69 -13.30 3.33
N GLU A 330 -23.53 -12.26 3.29
CA GLU A 330 -23.18 -10.85 3.48
C GLU A 330 -22.37 -10.60 4.75
N ALA A 331 -22.83 -11.06 5.91
CA ALA A 331 -22.12 -10.85 7.17
C ALA A 331 -20.71 -11.47 7.16
N GLN A 332 -20.58 -12.67 6.60
CA GLN A 332 -19.28 -13.35 6.47
C GLN A 332 -18.37 -12.61 5.48
N LEU A 333 -18.91 -12.22 4.32
CA LEU A 333 -18.16 -11.48 3.31
C LEU A 333 -17.68 -10.12 3.83
N VAL A 334 -18.55 -9.38 4.53
CA VAL A 334 -18.20 -8.10 5.15
C VAL A 334 -17.05 -8.26 6.13
N SER A 335 -17.09 -9.29 6.98
CA SER A 335 -15.99 -9.60 7.90
C SER A 335 -14.68 -9.89 7.16
N GLU A 336 -14.72 -10.79 6.16
CA GLU A 336 -13.55 -11.17 5.36
C GLU A 336 -12.93 -9.95 4.63
N LEU A 337 -13.75 -9.04 4.12
CA LEU A 337 -13.28 -7.82 3.45
C LEU A 337 -12.75 -6.76 4.43
N GLN A 338 -13.36 -6.63 5.61
CA GLN A 338 -12.85 -5.75 6.67
C GLN A 338 -11.47 -6.22 7.14
N ASP A 339 -11.27 -7.53 7.27
CA ASP A 339 -9.97 -8.10 7.62
C ASP A 339 -8.90 -7.72 6.58
N ILE A 340 -9.21 -7.84 5.27
CA ILE A 340 -8.31 -7.39 4.19
C ILE A 340 -7.99 -5.89 4.31
N CYS A 341 -8.96 -5.05 4.65
CA CYS A 341 -8.74 -3.61 4.84
C CYS A 341 -7.87 -3.29 6.08
N THR A 342 -7.95 -4.10 7.15
CA THR A 342 -7.19 -3.87 8.39
C THR A 342 -5.78 -4.45 8.37
N ASN A 343 -5.57 -5.54 7.64
CA ASN A 343 -4.28 -6.23 7.57
C ASN A 343 -3.27 -5.45 6.72
N SER A 344 -1.99 -5.78 6.88
CA SER A 344 -0.87 -5.25 6.07
C SER A 344 -0.89 -5.82 4.64
N CYS A 345 -2.04 -5.77 3.98
CA CYS A 345 -2.21 -6.15 2.59
C CYS A 345 -1.74 -5.02 1.67
N ALA A 346 -1.43 -5.37 0.41
CA ALA A 346 -1.05 -4.37 -0.58
C ALA A 346 -2.21 -3.38 -0.87
N PRO A 347 -1.90 -2.13 -1.25
CA PRO A 347 -2.90 -1.07 -1.40
C PRO A 347 -4.06 -1.43 -2.33
N GLY A 348 -3.80 -2.13 -3.43
CA GLY A 348 -4.80 -2.54 -4.41
C GLY A 348 -5.85 -3.49 -3.84
N LEU A 349 -5.44 -4.43 -2.98
CA LEU A 349 -6.34 -5.34 -2.27
C LEU A 349 -7.28 -4.56 -1.36
N GLN A 350 -6.70 -3.67 -0.55
CA GLN A 350 -7.46 -2.82 0.38
C GLN A 350 -8.46 -1.93 -0.37
N TRP A 351 -8.04 -1.32 -1.50
CA TRP A 351 -8.92 -0.49 -2.32
C TRP A 351 -10.09 -1.27 -2.93
N TYR A 352 -9.86 -2.46 -3.46
CA TYR A 352 -10.95 -3.28 -4.01
C TYR A 352 -11.86 -3.83 -2.92
N ALA A 353 -11.32 -4.20 -1.76
CA ALA A 353 -12.13 -4.60 -0.61
C ALA A 353 -13.03 -3.44 -0.13
N ALA A 354 -12.48 -2.24 0.04
CA ALA A 354 -13.24 -1.04 0.39
C ALA A 354 -14.28 -0.67 -0.69
N PHE A 355 -13.95 -0.86 -1.97
CA PHE A 355 -14.90 -0.64 -3.06
C PHE A 355 -16.09 -1.61 -3.00
N ILE A 356 -15.86 -2.90 -2.73
CA ILE A 356 -16.93 -3.88 -2.54
C ILE A 356 -17.77 -3.51 -1.29
N LEU A 357 -17.11 -3.20 -0.17
CA LEU A 357 -17.73 -2.78 1.08
C LEU A 357 -18.66 -1.56 0.91
N SER A 358 -18.36 -0.66 -0.03
CA SER A 358 -19.19 0.52 -0.32
C SER A 358 -20.59 0.20 -0.86
N TYR A 359 -20.80 -1.01 -1.38
CA TYR A 359 -22.12 -1.52 -1.76
C TYR A 359 -22.94 -2.03 -0.56
N PHE A 360 -22.26 -2.33 0.56
CA PHE A 360 -22.85 -2.77 1.83
C PHE A 360 -22.93 -1.63 2.87
N GLY A 361 -22.67 -0.38 2.45
CA GLY A 361 -22.76 0.80 3.31
C GLY A 361 -21.55 1.04 4.20
N TYR A 362 -20.42 0.34 3.98
CA TYR A 362 -19.16 0.57 4.69
C TYR A 362 -18.20 1.35 3.79
N TYR A 363 -17.63 2.44 4.32
CA TYR A 363 -16.73 3.30 3.55
C TYR A 363 -15.46 3.57 4.35
N GLY A 364 -14.30 3.40 3.74
CA GLY A 364 -13.00 3.69 4.35
C GLY A 364 -12.20 2.46 4.74
N PHE A 365 -11.15 2.72 5.53
CA PHE A 365 -10.10 1.78 5.85
C PHE A 365 -9.91 1.74 7.36
N PRO A 366 -10.52 0.77 8.05
CA PRO A 366 -10.32 0.60 9.49
C PRO A 366 -8.85 0.33 9.82
N GLY A 367 -8.33 0.97 10.87
CA GLY A 367 -6.96 0.78 11.33
C GLY A 367 -6.84 0.78 12.85
N LYS A 368 -5.86 0.04 13.40
CA LYS A 368 -5.62 -0.02 14.86
C LYS A 368 -5.34 1.36 15.46
N HIS A 369 -4.48 2.15 14.81
CA HIS A 369 -4.14 3.51 15.24
C HIS A 369 -5.36 4.45 15.17
N ALA A 370 -6.09 4.43 14.05
CA ALA A 370 -7.31 5.19 13.89
C ALA A 370 -8.37 4.84 14.96
N LYS A 371 -8.53 3.55 15.29
CA LYS A 371 -9.42 3.11 16.36
C LYS A 371 -9.04 3.68 17.73
N ARG A 372 -7.75 3.87 18.02
CA ARG A 372 -7.29 4.52 19.25
C ARG A 372 -7.70 5.99 19.28
N ILE A 373 -7.38 6.73 18.22
CA ILE A 373 -7.74 8.15 18.09
C ILE A 373 -9.25 8.36 18.12
N GLY A 374 -10.02 7.51 17.45
CA GLY A 374 -11.49 7.63 17.43
C GLY A 374 -12.21 7.31 18.74
N LYS A 375 -11.54 6.70 19.74
CA LYS A 375 -12.11 6.66 21.10
C LYS A 375 -12.28 8.06 21.69
N ALA A 376 -11.32 8.95 21.44
CA ALA A 376 -11.36 10.32 21.95
C ALA A 376 -12.57 11.11 21.43
N LEU A 377 -13.03 10.85 20.20
CA LEU A 377 -14.24 11.49 19.66
C LEU A 377 -15.49 11.21 20.51
N ASN A 378 -15.60 10.00 21.06
CA ASN A 378 -16.76 9.57 21.86
C ASN A 378 -16.64 10.00 23.33
N GLU A 379 -15.44 9.99 23.88
CA GLU A 379 -15.18 10.36 25.28
C GLU A 379 -15.27 11.87 25.52
N LYS A 380 -15.08 12.69 24.47
CA LYS A 380 -15.05 14.17 24.52
C LYS A 380 -13.97 14.76 25.43
N ASP A 381 -13.05 13.93 25.89
CA ASP A 381 -11.92 14.35 26.72
C ASP A 381 -10.93 15.15 25.88
N ASP A 382 -10.37 16.21 26.46
CA ASP A 382 -9.41 17.11 25.80
C ASP A 382 -9.94 17.79 24.50
N ALA A 383 -11.27 17.79 24.29
CA ALA A 383 -11.88 18.46 23.15
C ALA A 383 -11.78 19.99 23.30
N ASP A 384 -11.15 20.64 22.32
CA ASP A 384 -10.80 22.05 22.31
C ASP A 384 -11.67 22.89 21.35
N ILE A 385 -12.54 22.22 20.58
CA ILE A 385 -13.44 22.84 19.61
C ILE A 385 -14.86 22.31 19.76
N GLN A 386 -15.84 23.21 19.67
CA GLN A 386 -17.26 22.86 19.57
C GLN A 386 -17.81 23.28 18.20
N LEU A 387 -18.26 22.31 17.41
CA LEU A 387 -18.98 22.55 16.17
C LEU A 387 -20.47 22.74 16.48
N ILE A 388 -20.99 23.94 16.23
CA ILE A 388 -22.38 24.30 16.52
C ILE A 388 -23.17 24.34 15.21
N LEU A 389 -24.19 23.50 15.09
CA LEU A 389 -25.10 23.47 13.95
C LEU A 389 -26.20 24.54 14.07
N ALA A 390 -26.84 24.85 12.94
CA ALA A 390 -27.92 25.85 12.90
C ALA A 390 -29.17 25.47 13.70
N ASN A 391 -29.36 24.17 13.97
CA ASN A 391 -30.43 23.67 14.84
C ASN A 391 -30.08 23.74 16.34
N GLY A 392 -28.88 24.25 16.69
CA GLY A 392 -28.39 24.36 18.07
C GLY A 392 -27.71 23.11 18.62
N GLU A 393 -27.61 22.02 17.84
CA GLU A 393 -26.85 20.85 18.26
C GLU A 393 -25.34 21.13 18.22
N CYS A 394 -24.61 20.56 19.17
CA CYS A 394 -23.17 20.78 19.32
C CYS A 394 -22.39 19.46 19.29
N LEU A 395 -21.26 19.44 18.59
CA LEU A 395 -20.32 18.32 18.56
C LEU A 395 -18.95 18.77 19.07
N SER A 396 -18.43 18.10 20.09
CA SER A 396 -17.09 18.34 20.62
C SER A 396 -16.06 17.58 19.79
N VAL A 397 -15.02 18.28 19.32
CA VAL A 397 -14.00 17.75 18.44
C VAL A 397 -12.62 18.31 18.82
N HIS A 398 -11.57 17.78 18.20
CA HIS A 398 -10.18 18.13 18.47
C HIS A 398 -9.58 18.88 17.30
N GLY A 399 -9.12 20.11 17.53
CA GLY A 399 -8.57 21.02 16.54
C GLY A 399 -7.38 20.43 15.82
N VAL A 400 -6.46 19.78 16.53
CA VAL A 400 -5.31 19.10 15.91
C VAL A 400 -5.73 18.03 14.90
N VAL A 401 -6.75 17.21 15.21
CA VAL A 401 -7.21 16.14 14.32
C VAL A 401 -7.85 16.75 13.07
N LEU A 402 -8.70 17.77 13.26
CA LEU A 402 -9.34 18.48 12.14
C LEU A 402 -8.30 19.21 11.28
N ALA A 403 -7.31 19.88 11.86
CA ALA A 403 -6.29 20.61 11.11
C ALA A 403 -5.49 19.72 10.16
N ILE A 404 -5.22 18.48 10.56
CA ILE A 404 -4.47 17.53 9.71
C ILE A 404 -5.39 16.78 8.74
N GLN A 405 -6.51 16.24 9.22
CA GLN A 405 -7.34 15.33 8.43
C GLN A 405 -8.42 16.04 7.62
N CYS A 406 -8.92 17.18 8.09
CA CYS A 406 -10.01 17.92 7.43
C CYS A 406 -9.96 19.43 7.73
N PRO A 407 -8.91 20.15 7.29
CA PRO A 407 -8.71 21.56 7.64
C PRO A 407 -9.85 22.46 7.16
N SER A 408 -10.62 22.05 6.16
CA SER A 408 -11.80 22.79 5.66
C SER A 408 -12.93 22.97 6.67
N LEU A 409 -12.93 22.23 7.79
CA LEU A 409 -13.87 22.43 8.89
C LEU A 409 -13.41 23.52 9.86
N LEU A 410 -12.17 23.99 9.75
CA LEU A 410 -11.61 25.04 10.58
C LEU A 410 -11.56 26.37 9.81
N PRO A 411 -11.88 27.50 10.45
CA PRO A 411 -11.70 28.80 9.84
C PRO A 411 -10.20 29.14 9.72
N PRO A 412 -9.76 29.88 8.68
CA PRO A 412 -8.34 30.19 8.47
C PRO A 412 -7.66 30.85 9.67
N GLU A 413 -8.40 31.66 10.43
CA GLU A 413 -7.92 32.38 11.61
C GLU A 413 -7.53 31.45 12.77
N VAL A 414 -8.08 30.24 12.80
CA VAL A 414 -7.74 29.21 13.79
C VAL A 414 -6.46 28.46 13.42
N LEU A 415 -6.07 28.47 12.14
CA LEU A 415 -4.87 27.81 11.62
C LEU A 415 -3.63 28.72 11.61
N LEU A 416 -3.80 30.03 11.83
CA LEU A 416 -2.71 30.99 11.91
C LEU A 416 -2.32 31.22 13.38
N PRO A 417 -1.03 31.14 13.74
CA PRO A 417 -0.54 31.72 14.99
C PRO A 417 -0.82 33.23 14.91
N GLY A 418 -1.57 33.77 15.87
CA GLY A 418 -1.91 35.20 15.87
C GLY A 418 -0.66 36.05 15.72
N GLU A 419 -0.58 36.88 14.68
CA GLU A 419 0.39 37.96 14.61
C GLU A 419 0.15 38.88 15.80
N VAL A 420 1.05 38.85 16.78
CA VAL A 420 1.13 39.89 17.79
C VAL A 420 1.50 41.17 17.03
N THR A 421 0.50 42.01 16.75
CA THR A 421 0.75 43.38 16.35
C THR A 421 1.50 44.04 17.49
N SER A 422 2.79 44.23 17.29
CA SER A 422 3.67 45.00 18.17
C SER A 422 3.18 46.43 18.21
N ASP A 423 2.53 46.80 19.31
CA ASP A 423 2.57 48.14 19.92
C ASP A 423 1.85 48.04 21.26
N ASP A 424 2.56 47.60 22.29
CA ASP A 424 2.66 48.40 23.52
C ASP A 424 3.66 47.79 24.51
N SER A 425 4.49 48.69 25.00
CA SER A 425 5.56 48.43 25.95
C SER A 425 5.01 48.32 27.37
N SER A 426 4.99 47.13 27.95
CA SER A 426 5.15 46.95 29.39
C SER A 426 5.64 45.54 29.70
N GLY A 427 6.73 45.47 30.48
CA GLY A 427 7.41 44.24 30.82
C GLY A 427 6.64 43.38 31.83
N GLY A 428 6.96 42.08 31.83
CA GLY A 428 6.50 41.13 32.82
C GLY A 428 5.28 40.31 32.42
N GLY A 429 5.23 39.79 31.19
CA GLY A 429 4.23 38.81 30.79
C GLY A 429 4.76 37.39 30.98
N SER A 430 4.41 36.75 32.10
CA SER A 430 4.27 35.30 32.14
C SER A 430 3.35 34.89 30.98
N MET A 431 3.60 33.72 30.38
CA MET A 431 2.74 33.13 29.36
C MET A 431 1.39 32.74 30.00
N GLU A 432 0.56 33.74 30.32
CA GLU A 432 -0.87 33.58 30.57
C GLU A 432 -1.58 33.43 29.22
N THR A 433 -1.29 32.33 28.55
CA THR A 433 -1.94 31.89 27.30
C THR A 433 -1.87 30.37 27.37
N CYS A 434 -2.91 29.60 27.65
CA CYS A 434 -4.27 29.67 27.16
C CYS A 434 -5.16 28.77 28.05
N ARG A 435 -5.90 29.34 29.01
CA ARG A 435 -6.75 28.56 29.94
C ARG A 435 -8.22 28.43 29.51
N GLY A 436 -8.51 28.55 28.22
CA GLY A 436 -9.88 28.48 27.70
C GLY A 436 -9.95 28.14 26.21
N PHE A 437 -9.43 26.97 25.82
CA PHE A 437 -9.62 26.47 24.46
C PHE A 437 -10.94 25.72 24.33
N GLN A 438 -12.08 26.40 24.43
CA GLN A 438 -13.26 25.89 23.76
C GLN A 438 -13.64 26.93 22.71
N LYS A 439 -13.17 26.71 21.47
CA LYS A 439 -13.51 27.56 20.35
C LYS A 439 -14.81 27.07 19.73
N ASP A 440 -15.81 27.94 19.71
CA ASP A 440 -17.09 27.67 19.09
C ASP A 440 -17.04 27.99 17.59
N ILE A 441 -17.26 26.98 16.75
CA ILE A 441 -17.34 27.13 15.30
C ILE A 441 -18.79 26.92 14.87
N ARG A 442 -19.44 27.99 14.42
CA ARG A 442 -20.81 27.92 13.91
C ARG A 442 -20.81 27.48 12.45
N LEU A 443 -21.46 26.36 12.18
CA LEU A 443 -21.58 25.78 10.84
C LEU A 443 -22.77 26.37 10.08
N SER A 444 -22.67 26.34 8.75
CA SER A 444 -23.74 26.75 7.86
C SER A 444 -25.02 25.92 8.06
N ALA A 445 -26.19 26.53 7.89
CA ALA A 445 -27.49 25.85 7.92
C ALA A 445 -27.65 24.72 6.88
N HIS A 446 -26.75 24.63 5.90
CA HIS A 446 -26.72 23.55 4.91
C HIS A 446 -25.99 22.29 5.38
N VAL A 447 -25.37 22.29 6.56
CA VAL A 447 -24.70 21.11 7.12
C VAL A 447 -25.71 20.26 7.85
N ASP A 448 -25.91 19.03 7.38
CA ASP A 448 -26.77 18.03 8.02
C ASP A 448 -26.06 17.38 9.20
N HIS A 449 -26.73 17.30 10.36
CA HIS A 449 -26.15 16.76 11.59
C HIS A 449 -25.65 15.32 11.42
N GLN A 450 -26.49 14.43 10.89
CA GLN A 450 -26.12 13.02 10.74
C GLN A 450 -24.95 12.85 9.76
N ALA A 451 -24.95 13.63 8.66
CA ALA A 451 -23.86 13.60 7.71
C ALA A 451 -22.54 14.11 8.34
N LEU A 452 -22.61 15.12 9.21
CA LEU A 452 -21.44 15.61 9.92
C LEU A 452 -20.90 14.57 10.92
N VAL A 453 -21.77 13.89 11.68
CA VAL A 453 -21.35 12.81 12.58
C VAL A 453 -20.62 11.71 11.80
N MET A 454 -21.17 11.25 10.68
CA MET A 454 -20.51 10.24 9.83
C MET A 454 -19.19 10.73 9.22
N LEU A 455 -19.10 12.02 8.89
CA LEU A 455 -17.83 12.61 8.43
C LEU A 455 -16.77 12.57 9.52
N LEU A 456 -17.15 12.88 10.76
CA LEU A 456 -16.25 12.81 11.91
C LEU A 456 -15.82 11.37 12.20
N ASP A 457 -16.72 10.38 12.09
CA ASP A 457 -16.35 8.96 12.14
C ASP A 457 -15.25 8.65 11.13
N TYR A 458 -15.40 9.09 9.88
CA TYR A 458 -14.35 8.91 8.86
C TYR A 458 -13.03 9.59 9.23
N ILE A 459 -13.08 10.83 9.71
CA ILE A 459 -11.90 11.63 10.06
C ILE A 459 -11.11 10.99 11.20
N TYR A 460 -11.79 10.43 12.20
CA TYR A 460 -11.17 9.88 13.40
C TYR A 460 -10.86 8.38 13.28
N LEU A 461 -11.74 7.59 12.68
CA LEU A 461 -11.64 6.14 12.60
C LEU A 461 -11.08 5.67 11.26
N GLY A 462 -11.05 6.54 10.24
CA GLY A 462 -10.64 6.19 8.87
C GLY A 462 -11.71 5.44 8.09
N TYR A 463 -12.84 5.13 8.73
CA TYR A 463 -13.99 4.44 8.14
C TYR A 463 -15.30 4.86 8.80
N LEU A 464 -16.42 4.60 8.12
CA LEU A 464 -17.77 4.88 8.59
C LEU A 464 -18.76 3.86 8.04
N GLN A 465 -19.94 3.76 8.65
CA GLN A 465 -21.08 3.00 8.13
C GLN A 465 -22.27 3.93 7.86
N ALA A 466 -22.72 4.01 6.60
CA ALA A 466 -23.84 4.85 6.22
C ALA A 466 -24.74 4.17 5.18
N GLY A 467 -26.06 4.24 5.40
CA GLY A 467 -27.04 3.84 4.38
C GLY A 467 -27.09 4.81 3.19
N ASP A 468 -27.73 4.39 2.09
CA ASP A 468 -27.72 5.12 0.82
C ASP A 468 -28.22 6.58 0.94
N GLU A 469 -29.25 6.85 1.75
CA GLU A 469 -29.78 8.22 1.93
C GLU A 469 -28.78 9.14 2.64
N LEU A 470 -28.09 8.63 3.67
CA LEU A 470 -27.09 9.38 4.40
C LEU A 470 -25.82 9.57 3.54
N ALA A 471 -25.44 8.55 2.76
CA ALA A 471 -24.31 8.61 1.84
C ALA A 471 -24.47 9.71 0.77
N LYS A 472 -25.70 9.97 0.29
CA LYS A 472 -25.99 11.08 -0.64
C LYS A 472 -25.69 12.44 -0.03
N LYS A 473 -26.12 12.68 1.22
CA LYS A 473 -25.84 13.92 1.95
C LYS A 473 -24.34 14.07 2.22
N LEU A 474 -23.71 13.00 2.69
CA LEU A 474 -22.29 12.95 3.00
C LEU A 474 -21.41 13.24 1.78
N ARG A 475 -21.81 12.80 0.58
CA ARG A 475 -21.08 13.09 -0.68
C ARG A 475 -20.86 14.59 -0.91
N THR A 476 -21.87 15.41 -0.64
CA THR A 476 -21.78 16.87 -0.79
C THR A 476 -20.79 17.46 0.22
N LEU A 477 -20.83 16.97 1.46
CA LEU A 477 -19.95 17.42 2.52
C LEU A 477 -18.49 17.01 2.27
N ALA A 478 -18.25 15.73 1.94
CA ALA A 478 -16.94 15.20 1.58
C ALA A 478 -16.31 15.98 0.41
N LYS A 479 -17.10 16.37 -0.60
CA LYS A 479 -16.64 17.21 -1.71
C LYS A 479 -16.22 18.61 -1.25
N ARG A 480 -16.98 19.25 -0.36
CA ARG A 480 -16.64 20.57 0.20
C ARG A 480 -15.40 20.52 1.10
N CYS A 481 -15.23 19.42 1.82
CA CYS A 481 -14.08 19.14 2.68
C CYS A 481 -12.84 18.61 1.92
N ASN A 482 -12.91 18.50 0.59
CA ASN A 482 -11.84 17.97 -0.27
C ASN A 482 -11.34 16.56 0.11
N LEU A 483 -12.21 15.72 0.70
CA LEU A 483 -11.88 14.33 1.06
C LEU A 483 -12.05 13.41 -0.15
N GLN A 484 -11.05 13.41 -1.05
CA GLN A 484 -11.14 12.72 -2.35
C GLN A 484 -11.29 11.19 -2.23
N SER A 485 -10.61 10.55 -1.29
CA SER A 485 -10.72 9.11 -1.02
C SER A 485 -12.14 8.71 -0.63
N LEU A 486 -12.71 9.42 0.35
CA LEU A 486 -14.09 9.23 0.79
C LEU A 486 -15.08 9.51 -0.35
N LEU A 487 -14.89 10.62 -1.07
CA LEU A 487 -15.75 10.99 -2.19
C LEU A 487 -15.76 9.90 -3.28
N GLN A 488 -14.61 9.30 -3.58
CA GLN A 488 -14.49 8.20 -4.54
C GLN A 488 -15.33 6.99 -4.13
N MET A 489 -15.25 6.58 -2.86
CA MET A 489 -16.02 5.44 -2.33
C MET A 489 -17.52 5.74 -2.26
N LEU A 490 -17.92 6.94 -1.81
CA LEU A 490 -19.33 7.36 -1.78
C LEU A 490 -19.94 7.49 -3.17
N CYS A 491 -19.13 7.80 -4.18
CA CYS A 491 -19.55 7.80 -5.58
C CYS A 491 -19.48 6.40 -6.23
N ARG A 492 -19.02 5.37 -5.50
CA ARG A 492 -18.74 4.02 -6.01
C ARG A 492 -17.94 4.07 -7.32
N LYS A 493 -16.92 4.93 -7.36
CA LYS A 493 -15.97 5.01 -8.47
C LYS A 493 -14.90 3.94 -8.31
N ARG A 494 -14.54 3.29 -9.42
CA ARG A 494 -13.50 2.25 -9.43
C ARG A 494 -12.20 2.77 -8.80
N PRO A 495 -11.48 1.94 -8.04
CA PRO A 495 -10.12 2.23 -7.61
C PRO A 495 -9.24 2.65 -8.79
N LYS A 496 -8.51 3.75 -8.64
CA LYS A 496 -7.50 4.17 -9.61
C LYS A 496 -6.19 3.45 -9.29
N TRP A 497 -5.63 2.76 -10.28
CA TRP A 497 -4.37 2.03 -10.13
C TRP A 497 -3.25 2.94 -9.59
N GLY A 498 -2.47 2.43 -8.64
CA GLY A 498 -1.35 3.17 -8.03
C GLY A 498 -1.78 4.30 -7.08
N THR A 499 -3.07 4.42 -6.74
CA THR A 499 -3.52 5.36 -5.71
C THR A 499 -2.96 4.93 -4.36
N ALA A 500 -2.29 5.86 -3.68
CA ALA A 500 -1.77 5.65 -2.34
C ALA A 500 -2.90 5.30 -1.36
N PHE A 501 -2.56 4.49 -0.37
CA PHE A 501 -3.48 4.14 0.71
C PHE A 501 -3.67 5.35 1.64
N PRO A 502 -4.91 5.81 1.92
CA PRO A 502 -5.14 6.90 2.85
C PRO A 502 -5.02 6.38 4.28
N SER A 503 -3.94 6.74 4.97
CA SER A 503 -3.74 6.45 6.39
C SER A 503 -4.00 7.68 7.24
N ILE A 504 -4.51 7.47 8.46
CA ILE A 504 -4.47 8.50 9.50
C ILE A 504 -3.01 8.63 9.94
N ASP A 505 -2.33 9.62 9.39
CA ASP A 505 -1.00 10.05 9.81
C ASP A 505 -1.11 11.47 10.33
N LEU A 506 -0.94 11.63 11.64
CA LEU A 506 -0.94 12.90 12.35
C LEU A 506 0.46 13.47 12.53
N ASN A 507 1.53 12.87 12.00
CA ASN A 507 2.92 13.33 12.22
C ASN A 507 3.12 14.81 11.86
N VAL A 508 2.38 15.31 10.86
CA VAL A 508 2.39 16.71 10.44
C VAL A 508 1.98 17.66 11.59
N ALA A 509 1.21 17.18 12.56
CA ALA A 509 0.84 17.94 13.77
C ALA A 509 2.03 18.23 14.69
N LEU A 510 3.11 17.45 14.64
CA LEU A 510 4.32 17.74 15.41
C LEU A 510 5.08 18.97 14.86
N GLY A 511 4.73 19.40 13.64
CA GLY A 511 5.23 20.62 13.02
C GLY A 511 4.30 21.83 13.20
N PRO A 512 4.57 22.93 12.46
CA PRO A 512 3.85 24.20 12.59
C PRO A 512 2.32 24.07 12.49
N SER A 513 1.82 23.14 11.67
CA SER A 513 0.39 22.92 11.46
C SER A 513 -0.37 22.45 12.70
N GLY A 514 0.31 21.85 13.69
CA GLY A 514 -0.32 21.43 14.95
C GLY A 514 0.09 22.27 16.15
N HIS A 515 1.18 23.04 16.09
CA HIS A 515 1.68 23.81 17.25
C HIS A 515 0.65 24.73 17.91
N CYS A 516 -0.27 25.30 17.14
CA CYS A 516 -1.35 26.15 17.67
C CYS A 516 -2.37 25.41 18.55
N PHE A 517 -2.39 24.07 18.51
CA PHE A 517 -3.23 23.19 19.33
C PHE A 517 -2.41 22.43 20.38
N SER A 518 -1.11 22.70 20.52
CA SER A 518 -0.29 22.02 21.52
C SER A 518 -0.70 22.45 22.92
N ASP A 519 -0.99 21.47 23.76
CA ASP A 519 -1.51 21.62 25.13
C ASP A 519 -0.62 20.91 26.17
N VAL A 520 0.49 20.32 25.73
CA VAL A 520 1.51 19.68 26.56
C VAL A 520 2.86 19.63 25.85
N ILE A 521 3.94 19.74 26.62
CA ILE A 521 5.33 19.64 26.19
C ILE A 521 5.95 18.36 26.77
N LEU A 522 6.59 17.56 25.92
CA LEU A 522 7.43 16.43 26.35
C LEU A 522 8.89 16.88 26.36
N GLU A 523 9.52 16.95 27.53
CA GLU A 523 10.95 17.28 27.69
C GLU A 523 11.76 15.98 27.75
N ALA A 524 12.74 15.83 26.85
CA ALA A 524 13.63 14.68 26.83
C ALA A 524 14.70 14.78 27.93
N LYS A 525 15.26 13.64 28.33
CA LYS A 525 16.47 13.59 29.12
C LYS A 525 17.60 14.23 28.33
N ALA A 526 18.28 15.20 28.96
CA ALA A 526 19.34 15.97 28.34
C ALA A 526 20.39 15.05 27.71
N THR A 527 20.42 15.07 26.38
CA THR A 527 21.54 14.67 25.54
C THR A 527 22.34 15.94 25.31
N GLU A 528 23.67 15.87 25.26
CA GLU A 528 24.56 17.04 25.03
C GLU A 528 24.40 17.61 23.61
N LEU A 529 23.21 18.08 23.25
CA LEU A 529 22.94 18.79 22.00
C LEU A 529 23.38 20.25 22.19
N LEU A 530 24.70 20.47 22.05
CA LEU A 530 25.29 21.81 22.01
C LEU A 530 24.60 22.64 20.93
N GLY A 531 23.90 23.71 21.34
CA GLY A 531 23.21 24.63 20.43
C GLY A 531 21.77 24.27 20.07
N TRP A 532 21.09 23.40 20.83
CA TRP A 532 19.67 23.13 20.64
C TRP A 532 18.82 24.41 20.76
N THR A 533 17.90 24.61 19.82
CA THR A 533 16.93 25.71 19.83
C THR A 533 15.55 25.22 19.38
N CYS A 534 14.49 25.76 19.98
CA CYS A 534 13.13 25.56 19.51
C CYS A 534 12.74 26.70 18.58
N GLY A 535 12.15 26.36 17.43
CA GLY A 535 11.59 27.38 16.52
C GLY A 535 10.30 28.03 17.04
N VAL A 536 9.74 27.55 18.16
CA VAL A 536 8.41 27.93 18.67
C VAL A 536 8.50 28.64 20.02
N CYS A 537 9.42 28.22 20.89
CA CYS A 537 9.53 28.77 22.24
C CYS A 537 11.00 28.99 22.66
N SER A 538 11.20 29.57 23.84
CA SER A 538 12.53 29.90 24.37
C SER A 538 13.09 28.87 25.36
N LEU A 539 12.48 27.68 25.48
CA LEU A 539 13.00 26.67 26.40
C LEU A 539 14.39 26.18 25.92
N PRO A 540 15.36 25.97 26.82
CA PRO A 540 16.74 25.65 26.45
C PRO A 540 17.02 24.14 26.31
N ARG A 541 16.02 23.28 26.58
CA ARG A 541 16.17 21.82 26.61
C ARG A 541 15.43 21.17 25.44
N PRO A 542 15.95 20.06 24.88
CA PRO A 542 15.25 19.30 23.84
C PRO A 542 13.84 18.88 24.28
N HIS A 543 12.84 19.37 23.56
CA HIS A 543 11.44 19.09 23.86
C HIS A 543 10.55 19.05 22.61
N MET A 544 9.39 18.41 22.74
CA MET A 544 8.39 18.25 21.70
C MET A 544 7.06 18.88 22.14
N HIS A 545 6.54 19.78 21.32
CA HIS A 545 5.16 20.26 21.43
C HIS A 545 4.21 19.15 20.99
N ALA A 546 3.36 18.69 21.91
CA ALA A 546 2.47 17.55 21.72
C ALA A 546 1.03 17.90 22.09
N HIS A 547 0.14 16.91 21.93
CA HIS A 547 -1.31 17.04 22.05
C HIS A 547 -1.83 15.94 22.98
N LYS A 548 -2.47 16.31 24.10
CA LYS A 548 -2.97 15.37 25.12
C LYS A 548 -3.90 14.33 24.51
N VAL A 549 -4.79 14.73 23.60
CA VAL A 549 -5.68 13.79 22.89
C VAL A 549 -4.93 12.65 22.20
N VAL A 550 -3.81 12.95 21.50
CA VAL A 550 -3.03 11.93 20.77
C VAL A 550 -2.26 11.05 21.75
N LEU A 551 -1.67 11.65 22.79
CA LEU A 551 -0.93 10.95 23.83
C LEU A 551 -1.84 10.01 24.65
N SER A 552 -2.96 10.52 25.15
CA SER A 552 -3.99 9.77 25.90
C SER A 552 -4.59 8.61 25.09
N SER A 553 -4.75 8.80 23.78
CA SER A 553 -5.26 7.76 22.89
C SER A 553 -4.22 6.66 22.66
N SER A 554 -2.94 7.00 22.70
CA SER A 554 -1.84 6.09 22.36
C SER A 554 -1.22 5.39 23.57
N CYS A 555 -1.36 5.95 24.77
CA CYS A 555 -0.72 5.47 25.99
C CYS A 555 -1.66 5.56 27.21
N ASP A 556 -1.95 4.40 27.80
CA ASP A 556 -2.84 4.30 28.96
C ASP A 556 -2.27 4.97 30.22
N TYR A 557 -0.94 4.94 30.39
CA TYR A 557 -0.26 5.66 31.47
C TYR A 557 -0.46 7.17 31.34
N LEU A 558 -0.23 7.75 30.16
CA LEU A 558 -0.43 9.18 29.94
C LEU A 558 -1.90 9.57 30.07
N ARG A 559 -2.83 8.74 29.58
CA ARG A 559 -4.27 8.95 29.79
C ARG A 559 -4.61 9.01 31.28
N ALA A 560 -4.08 8.09 32.07
CA ALA A 560 -4.28 8.09 33.52
C ALA A 560 -3.63 9.30 34.19
N LEU A 561 -2.43 9.69 33.77
CA LEU A 561 -1.71 10.87 34.26
C LEU A 561 -2.55 12.14 34.07
N PHE A 562 -3.04 12.38 32.84
CA PHE A 562 -3.85 13.55 32.53
C PHE A 562 -5.21 13.57 33.23
N LYS A 563 -5.80 12.40 33.50
CA LYS A 563 -7.09 12.27 34.20
C LYS A 563 -6.98 12.12 35.72
N SER A 564 -5.77 12.08 36.28
CA SER A 564 -5.57 11.75 37.70
C SER A 564 -6.06 12.83 38.67
N GLY A 565 -6.19 14.09 38.22
CA GLY A 565 -6.47 15.24 39.09
C GLY A 565 -5.35 15.57 40.08
N MET A 566 -4.19 14.89 39.98
CA MET A 566 -3.00 15.17 40.77
C MET A 566 -2.26 16.39 40.21
N GLN A 567 -1.30 16.95 40.97
CA GLN A 567 -0.54 18.12 40.54
C GLN A 567 0.14 17.89 39.18
N GLU A 568 0.61 16.67 38.94
CA GLU A 568 1.27 16.24 37.71
C GLU A 568 0.34 16.29 36.49
N SER A 569 -0.98 16.14 36.68
CA SER A 569 -1.98 16.23 35.61
C SER A 569 -2.14 17.65 35.05
N HIS A 570 -1.73 18.65 35.83
CA HIS A 570 -1.80 20.07 35.48
C HIS A 570 -0.48 20.65 34.99
N LEU A 571 0.59 19.83 34.92
CA LEU A 571 1.86 20.27 34.38
C LEU A 571 1.78 20.47 32.87
N GLU A 572 2.29 21.60 32.41
CA GLU A 572 2.45 21.88 30.97
C GLU A 572 3.60 21.07 30.36
N THR A 573 4.59 20.70 31.17
CA THR A 573 5.78 19.96 30.74
C THR A 573 5.91 18.64 31.48
N ILE A 574 5.99 17.54 30.73
CA ILE A 574 6.27 16.19 31.22
C ILE A 574 7.72 15.85 30.90
N LYS A 575 8.51 15.51 31.92
CA LYS A 575 9.87 15.02 31.74
C LYS A 575 9.84 13.52 31.43
N VAL A 576 10.43 13.15 30.30
CA VAL A 576 10.51 11.75 29.85
C VAL A 576 11.96 11.28 29.98
N SER A 577 12.16 10.12 30.61
CA SER A 577 13.49 9.57 30.91
C SER A 577 14.18 8.90 29.71
N ILE A 578 14.05 9.48 28.52
CA ILE A 578 14.64 9.00 27.26
C ILE A 578 15.35 10.15 26.53
N SER A 579 16.28 9.81 25.65
CA SER A 579 16.98 10.74 24.75
C SER A 579 16.05 11.46 23.78
N TRP A 580 16.54 12.53 23.15
CA TRP A 580 15.81 13.27 22.13
C TRP A 580 15.48 12.37 20.92
N GLU A 581 16.43 11.55 20.48
CA GLU A 581 16.31 10.63 19.35
C GLU A 581 15.24 9.56 19.60
N ALA A 582 15.18 9.03 20.82
CA ALA A 582 14.10 8.13 21.25
C ALA A 582 12.75 8.85 21.28
N MET A 583 12.71 10.09 21.78
CA MET A 583 11.47 10.86 21.84
C MET A 583 10.91 11.20 20.45
N VAL A 584 11.76 11.49 19.47
CA VAL A 584 11.33 11.69 18.07
C VAL A 584 10.70 10.41 17.51
N LYS A 585 11.30 9.24 17.76
CA LYS A 585 10.75 7.94 17.35
C LYS A 585 9.42 7.63 18.05
N LEU A 586 9.30 7.94 19.34
CA LEU A 586 8.05 7.80 20.10
C LEU A 586 6.95 8.72 19.57
N GLY A 587 7.28 9.98 19.30
CA GLY A 587 6.35 10.93 18.67
C GLY A 587 5.84 10.39 17.33
N ASN A 588 6.73 9.95 16.45
CA ASN A 588 6.32 9.34 15.18
C ASN A 588 5.41 8.12 15.39
N CYS A 589 5.70 7.27 16.39
CA CYS A 589 4.87 6.12 16.73
C CYS A 589 3.47 6.52 17.21
N PHE A 590 3.37 7.53 18.09
CA PHE A 590 2.09 8.02 18.60
C PHE A 590 1.23 8.70 17.54
N TYR A 591 1.84 9.40 16.57
CA TYR A 591 1.10 10.18 15.59
C TYR A 591 0.83 9.44 14.27
N SER A 592 1.59 8.40 13.94
CA SER A 592 1.34 7.58 12.73
C SER A 592 0.93 6.14 13.02
N GLY A 593 1.04 5.70 14.27
CA GLY A 593 0.85 4.31 14.66
C GLY A 593 1.98 3.37 14.22
N LYS A 594 3.09 3.89 13.67
CA LYS A 594 4.23 3.09 13.18
C LYS A 594 5.53 3.56 13.82
N LEU A 595 6.28 2.61 14.37
CA LEU A 595 7.63 2.88 14.83
C LEU A 595 8.57 3.02 13.60
N PRO A 596 9.34 4.11 13.47
CA PRO A 596 10.33 4.23 12.41
C PRO A 596 11.31 3.06 12.47
N LYS A 597 11.67 2.48 11.31
CA LYS A 597 12.68 1.42 11.23
C LYS A 597 14.08 2.02 11.15
N PRO A 598 15.12 1.36 11.71
CA PRO A 598 16.49 1.81 11.54
C PRO A 598 16.93 1.65 10.08
N PRO A 599 18.06 2.27 9.68
CA PRO A 599 18.74 1.96 8.44
C PRO A 599 18.90 0.45 8.23
N SER A 600 18.71 -0.02 7.00
CA SER A 600 18.83 -1.45 6.64
C SER A 600 19.60 -1.63 5.34
N GLY A 601 19.96 -2.86 5.00
CA GLY A 601 20.68 -3.18 3.75
C GLY A 601 22.12 -2.70 3.80
N CYS A 602 22.64 -2.13 2.72
CA CYS A 602 24.05 -1.69 2.73
C CYS A 602 24.31 -0.46 3.57
N LEU A 603 23.34 0.43 3.77
CA LEU A 603 23.54 1.57 4.66
C LEU A 603 23.91 1.05 6.06
N TRP A 604 23.15 0.06 6.55
CA TRP A 604 23.48 -0.65 7.79
C TRP A 604 24.84 -1.35 7.72
N ASN A 605 25.15 -2.05 6.63
CA ASN A 605 26.40 -2.83 6.56
C ASN A 605 27.67 -1.97 6.50
N ILE A 606 27.59 -0.74 5.97
CA ILE A 606 28.72 0.19 5.86
C ILE A 606 28.94 0.93 7.17
N MET A 607 27.89 1.09 8.00
CA MET A 607 28.01 1.73 9.30
C MET A 607 28.97 0.96 10.21
N ASP A 608 29.78 1.70 10.94
CA ASP A 608 30.62 1.12 11.98
C ASP A 608 29.79 0.71 13.21
N THR A 609 30.43 0.04 14.16
CA THR A 609 29.76 -0.50 15.35
C THR A 609 29.24 0.61 16.28
N GLU A 610 29.84 1.81 16.28
CA GLU A 610 29.35 2.95 17.07
C GLU A 610 28.15 3.62 16.40
N GLU A 611 28.20 3.83 15.09
CA GLU A 611 27.06 4.36 14.32
C GLU A 611 25.84 3.44 14.44
N LYS A 612 26.03 2.12 14.32
CA LYS A 612 24.97 1.12 14.53
C LYS A 612 24.40 1.16 15.94
N LEU A 613 25.26 1.35 16.94
CA LEU A 613 24.84 1.47 18.33
C LEU A 613 24.02 2.74 18.54
N HIS A 614 24.43 3.87 17.95
CA HIS A 614 23.71 5.13 18.04
C HIS A 614 22.30 5.04 17.43
N GLU A 615 22.13 4.32 16.31
CA GLU A 615 20.80 4.05 15.75
C GLU A 615 19.95 3.12 16.63
N LEU A 616 20.57 2.15 17.32
CA LEU A 616 19.86 1.16 18.14
C LEU A 616 19.52 1.61 19.54
N GLN A 617 20.35 2.45 20.16
CA GLN A 617 20.15 2.91 21.53
C GLN A 617 18.75 3.51 21.78
N PRO A 618 18.19 4.34 20.88
CA PRO A 618 16.81 4.81 21.01
C PRO A 618 15.78 3.69 21.16
N TYR A 619 15.94 2.55 20.49
CA TYR A 619 15.00 1.43 20.61
C TYR A 619 15.12 0.71 21.96
N VAL A 620 16.32 0.66 22.55
CA VAL A 620 16.54 0.11 23.90
C VAL A 620 15.86 1.01 24.95
N GLU A 621 16.04 2.32 24.83
CA GLU A 621 15.40 3.30 25.71
C GLU A 621 13.87 3.23 25.61
N LEU A 622 13.34 3.14 24.38
CA LEU A 622 11.89 2.98 24.16
C LEU A 622 11.36 1.65 24.67
N PHE A 623 12.14 0.57 24.57
CA PHE A 623 11.76 -0.72 25.16
C PHE A 623 11.58 -0.57 26.69
N GLY A 624 12.55 0.05 27.37
CA GLY A 624 12.45 0.31 28.82
C GLY A 624 11.27 1.23 29.18
N LEU A 625 11.09 2.32 28.43
CA LEU A 625 9.97 3.23 28.64
C LEU A 625 8.62 2.55 28.42
N SER A 626 8.52 1.70 27.40
CA SER A 626 7.27 1.00 27.05
C SER A 626 6.80 0.04 28.13
N GLU A 627 7.72 -0.54 28.91
CA GLU A 627 7.37 -1.34 30.08
C GLU A 627 6.73 -0.47 31.17
N PHE A 628 7.35 0.68 31.46
CA PHE A 628 6.85 1.62 32.46
C PHE A 628 5.52 2.28 32.06
N TRP A 629 5.36 2.64 30.78
CA TRP A 629 4.17 3.27 30.22
C TRP A 629 3.10 2.29 29.74
N LEU A 630 3.30 0.99 29.95
CA LEU A 630 2.36 -0.09 29.60
C LEU A 630 2.02 -0.13 28.10
N MET A 631 3.01 0.08 27.23
CA MET A 631 2.87 0.15 25.77
C MET A 631 3.36 -1.15 25.11
N GLN A 632 2.61 -2.24 25.29
CA GLN A 632 3.02 -3.57 24.82
C GLN A 632 3.37 -3.62 23.32
N ASP A 633 2.56 -3.00 22.45
CA ASP A 633 2.84 -3.01 21.00
C ASP A 633 4.15 -2.30 20.64
N VAL A 634 4.52 -1.25 21.38
CA VAL A 634 5.79 -0.54 21.18
C VAL A 634 6.94 -1.38 21.71
N GLN A 635 6.75 -2.05 22.84
CA GLN A 635 7.73 -2.97 23.42
C GLN A 635 8.08 -4.09 22.44
N GLU A 636 7.06 -4.74 21.88
CA GLU A 636 7.21 -5.82 20.90
C GLU A 636 7.91 -5.31 19.63
N ALA A 637 7.48 -4.16 19.08
CA ALA A 637 8.11 -3.57 17.90
C ALA A 637 9.59 -3.19 18.12
N CYS A 638 9.93 -2.63 19.29
CA CYS A 638 11.31 -2.37 19.67
C CYS A 638 12.13 -3.66 19.79
N SER A 639 11.55 -4.69 20.42
CA SER A 639 12.18 -6.00 20.57
C SER A 639 12.53 -6.61 19.21
N ASP A 640 11.57 -6.61 18.28
CA ASP A 640 11.75 -7.18 16.93
C ASP A 640 12.88 -6.47 16.16
N VAL A 641 12.92 -5.14 16.25
CA VAL A 641 14.00 -4.33 15.63
C VAL A 641 15.36 -4.71 16.21
N ILE A 642 15.48 -4.75 17.54
CA ILE A 642 16.74 -5.03 18.22
C ILE A 642 17.21 -6.46 17.90
N ILE A 643 16.31 -7.45 18.01
CA ILE A 643 16.60 -8.85 17.71
C ILE A 643 17.05 -9.02 16.25
N SER A 644 16.35 -8.38 15.30
CA SER A 644 16.71 -8.42 13.88
C SER A 644 18.12 -7.85 13.65
N CYS A 645 18.43 -6.70 14.24
CA CYS A 645 19.75 -6.08 14.13
C CYS A 645 20.87 -6.91 14.78
N LEU A 646 20.64 -7.48 15.97
CA LEU A 646 21.60 -8.37 16.64
C LEU A 646 21.84 -9.66 15.84
N GLY A 647 20.80 -10.21 15.21
CA GLY A 647 20.93 -11.34 14.29
C GLY A 647 21.83 -11.04 13.09
N SER A 648 21.76 -9.82 12.56
CA SER A 648 22.58 -9.36 11.43
C SER A 648 24.01 -8.94 11.80
N SER A 649 24.25 -8.51 13.04
CA SER A 649 25.53 -7.93 13.48
C SER A 649 25.79 -8.33 14.94
N ARG A 650 26.24 -9.57 15.14
CA ARG A 650 26.43 -10.16 16.48
C ARG A 650 27.43 -9.41 17.36
N GLU A 651 28.37 -8.70 16.76
CA GLU A 651 29.35 -7.85 17.47
C GLU A 651 28.68 -6.74 18.31
N LEU A 652 27.46 -6.33 17.97
CA LEU A 652 26.68 -5.36 18.75
C LEU A 652 26.16 -5.92 20.08
N SER A 653 26.12 -7.25 20.24
CA SER A 653 25.45 -7.90 21.37
C SER A 653 26.05 -7.48 22.72
N ILE A 654 27.37 -7.31 22.81
CA ILE A 654 28.02 -6.86 24.04
C ILE A 654 27.72 -5.39 24.35
N LYS A 655 27.73 -4.53 23.34
CA LYS A 655 27.38 -3.11 23.53
C LYS A 655 25.93 -2.93 23.94
N ILE A 656 25.01 -3.66 23.31
CA ILE A 656 23.59 -3.65 23.66
C ILE A 656 23.36 -4.25 25.05
N LEU A 657 24.07 -5.32 25.43
CA LEU A 657 24.04 -5.88 26.79
C LEU A 657 24.41 -4.80 27.82
N HIS A 658 25.50 -4.08 27.59
CA HIS A 658 25.95 -3.00 28.46
C HIS A 658 24.94 -1.84 28.53
N VAL A 659 24.41 -1.38 27.39
CA VAL A 659 23.39 -0.32 27.34
C VAL A 659 22.11 -0.75 28.07
N ALA A 660 21.63 -1.97 27.83
CA ALA A 660 20.44 -2.51 28.49
C ALA A 660 20.64 -2.61 30.02
N ALA A 661 21.80 -3.07 30.48
CA ALA A 661 22.13 -3.11 31.90
C ALA A 661 22.16 -1.71 32.54
N ASN A 662 22.78 -0.73 31.87
CA ASN A 662 22.83 0.66 32.33
C ASN A 662 21.44 1.31 32.42
N LEU A 663 20.50 0.87 31.59
CA LEU A 663 19.09 1.29 31.62
C LEU A 663 18.22 0.38 32.49
N SER A 664 18.80 -0.61 33.18
CA SER A 664 18.09 -1.60 34.01
C SER A 664 17.04 -2.44 33.26
N VAL A 665 17.23 -2.65 31.96
CA VAL A 665 16.34 -3.43 31.09
C VAL A 665 16.82 -4.88 31.00
N TRP A 666 16.65 -5.64 32.09
CA TRP A 666 17.23 -6.98 32.24
C TRP A 666 16.76 -8.01 31.21
N LYS A 667 15.48 -7.97 30.82
CA LYS A 667 14.93 -8.87 29.79
C LYS A 667 15.69 -8.73 28.46
N LEU A 668 16.07 -7.50 28.09
CA LEU A 668 16.83 -7.27 26.87
C LEU A 668 18.31 -7.63 27.06
N ALA A 669 18.86 -7.41 28.26
CA ALA A 669 20.21 -7.86 28.60
C ALA A 669 20.36 -9.39 28.44
N GLU A 670 19.40 -10.19 28.90
CA GLU A 670 19.38 -11.65 28.71
C GLU A 670 19.34 -12.06 27.22
N VAL A 671 18.52 -11.36 26.42
CA VAL A 671 18.45 -11.58 24.97
C VAL A 671 19.80 -11.27 24.33
N ALA A 672 20.39 -10.11 24.65
CA ALA A 672 21.69 -9.71 24.13
C ALA A 672 22.80 -10.71 24.53
N ALA A 673 22.78 -11.23 25.76
CA ALA A 673 23.70 -12.26 26.23
C ALA A 673 23.56 -13.56 25.41
N THR A 674 22.33 -13.93 25.03
CA THR A 674 22.08 -15.10 24.16
C THR A 674 22.67 -14.91 22.76
N TYR A 675 22.60 -13.71 22.20
CA TYR A 675 23.23 -13.39 20.91
C TYR A 675 24.77 -13.26 21.00
N ALA A 676 25.30 -12.87 22.17
CA ALA A 676 26.73 -12.84 22.45
C ALA A 676 27.33 -14.23 22.74
N ALA A 677 26.52 -15.19 23.21
CA ALA A 677 26.94 -16.53 23.63
C ALA A 677 27.83 -17.29 22.64
N PRO A 678 27.60 -17.26 21.30
CA PRO A 678 28.48 -17.89 20.32
C PRO A 678 29.88 -17.25 20.23
N LEU A 679 30.00 -15.98 20.61
CA LEU A 679 31.24 -15.21 20.57
C LEU A 679 32.05 -15.30 21.87
N TYR A 680 31.51 -15.94 22.92
CA TYR A 680 32.11 -15.95 24.26
C TYR A 680 33.61 -16.27 24.28
N ARG A 681 34.06 -17.31 23.56
CA ARG A 681 35.50 -17.66 23.49
C ARG A 681 36.36 -16.57 22.84
N GLN A 682 35.85 -15.94 21.78
CA GLN A 682 36.53 -14.84 21.10
C GLN A 682 36.61 -13.62 22.02
N LEU A 683 35.52 -13.31 22.72
CA LEU A 683 35.42 -12.20 23.66
C LEU A 683 36.39 -12.38 24.85
N CYS A 684 36.51 -13.60 25.40
CA CYS A 684 37.54 -13.92 26.41
C CYS A 684 38.96 -13.66 25.91
N ASN A 685 39.27 -14.02 24.66
CA ASN A 685 40.61 -13.86 24.10
C ASN A 685 40.93 -12.40 23.74
N SER A 686 39.92 -11.61 23.41
CA SER A 686 40.05 -10.18 23.05
C SER A 686 40.16 -9.24 24.25
N GLY A 687 39.79 -9.70 25.45
CA GLY A 687 39.70 -8.86 26.67
C GLY A 687 38.44 -7.98 26.75
N GLU A 688 37.54 -8.00 25.75
CA GLU A 688 36.33 -7.17 25.75
C GLU A 688 35.39 -7.44 26.95
N LEU A 689 35.40 -8.65 27.51
CA LEU A 689 34.62 -9.00 28.70
C LEU A 689 35.16 -8.36 30.00
N GLU A 690 36.44 -7.98 30.04
CA GLU A 690 37.06 -7.37 31.23
C GLU A 690 36.52 -5.96 31.51
N SER A 691 35.92 -5.33 30.50
CA SER A 691 35.26 -4.02 30.59
C SER A 691 33.84 -4.07 31.17
N LEU A 692 33.27 -5.28 31.34
CA LEU A 692 31.91 -5.48 31.82
C LEU A 692 31.90 -5.84 33.31
N ASP A 693 30.80 -5.54 33.99
CA ASP A 693 30.52 -6.03 35.34
C ASP A 693 30.49 -7.57 35.36
N GLU A 694 31.02 -8.19 36.42
CA GLU A 694 31.09 -9.64 36.64
C GLU A 694 29.72 -10.32 36.43
N MET A 695 28.63 -9.66 36.83
CA MET A 695 27.28 -10.16 36.60
C MET A 695 26.93 -10.26 35.09
N LEU A 696 27.35 -9.29 34.27
CA LEU A 696 27.11 -9.32 32.83
C LEU A 696 27.94 -10.40 32.15
N VAL A 697 29.19 -10.58 32.60
CA VAL A 697 30.07 -11.66 32.14
C VAL A 697 29.45 -13.02 32.44
N GLU A 698 28.89 -13.19 33.64
CA GLU A 698 28.23 -14.43 34.05
C GLU A 698 26.99 -14.73 33.19
N MET A 699 26.20 -13.72 32.81
CA MET A 699 25.07 -13.91 31.90
C MET A 699 25.49 -14.44 30.53
N VAL A 700 26.55 -13.89 29.94
CA VAL A 700 27.07 -14.37 28.65
C VAL A 700 27.63 -15.78 28.79
N ARG A 701 28.35 -16.07 29.88
CA ARG A 701 28.90 -17.40 30.18
C ARG A 701 27.78 -18.44 30.32
N ALA A 702 26.75 -18.13 31.10
CA ALA A 702 25.59 -19.00 31.31
C ALA A 702 24.86 -19.30 29.99
N ALA A 703 24.62 -18.27 29.17
CA ALA A 703 24.03 -18.43 27.85
C ALA A 703 24.89 -19.30 26.92
N SER A 704 26.22 -19.15 26.95
CA SER A 704 27.17 -19.98 26.18
C SER A 704 27.16 -21.46 26.59
N VAL A 705 27.04 -21.73 27.90
CA VAL A 705 26.90 -23.09 28.44
C VAL A 705 25.57 -23.71 27.99
N GLN A 706 24.46 -22.96 28.08
CA GLN A 706 23.15 -23.44 27.63
C GLN A 706 23.13 -23.77 26.14
N LEU A 707 23.72 -22.90 25.31
CA LEU A 707 23.86 -23.12 23.87
C LEU A 707 24.65 -24.41 23.57
N SER A 708 25.74 -24.64 24.30
CA SER A 708 26.56 -25.86 24.17
C SER A 708 25.78 -27.13 24.56
N GLN A 709 24.95 -27.05 25.61
CA GLN A 709 24.10 -28.17 26.05
C GLN A 709 22.94 -28.47 25.09
N GLN A 710 22.39 -27.46 24.42
CA GLN A 710 21.35 -27.62 23.39
C GLN A 710 21.91 -28.30 22.13
N ALA A 711 23.07 -27.86 21.64
CA ALA A 711 23.76 -28.52 20.51
C ALA A 711 24.06 -30.01 20.81
N SER A 712 24.43 -30.31 22.07
CA SER A 712 24.68 -31.68 22.53
C SER A 712 23.42 -32.56 22.60
N ARG A 713 22.22 -31.96 22.70
CA ARG A 713 20.93 -32.66 22.78
C ARG A 713 20.27 -32.87 21.41
N GLU A 714 20.47 -31.96 20.46
CA GLU A 714 20.01 -32.15 19.07
C GLU A 714 20.77 -33.29 18.37
N ASP A 715 22.04 -33.50 18.70
CA ASP A 715 22.83 -34.66 18.25
C ASP A 715 22.41 -36.00 18.91
N GLN A 716 21.48 -35.97 19.89
CA GLN A 716 20.98 -37.17 20.60
C GLN A 716 19.55 -37.58 20.22
N VAL A 717 18.88 -36.92 19.26
CA VAL A 717 17.62 -37.42 18.70
C VAL A 717 17.93 -38.47 17.62
N PRO A 718 17.63 -39.77 17.84
CA PRO A 718 17.89 -40.78 16.82
C PRO A 718 16.93 -40.58 15.64
N LYS A 719 17.48 -40.45 14.42
CA LYS A 719 16.74 -40.66 13.17
C LYS A 719 16.16 -42.08 13.16
N LEU A 720 14.95 -42.25 13.66
CA LEU A 720 14.22 -43.50 13.60
C LEU A 720 13.54 -43.65 12.23
N TYR A 721 14.04 -44.66 11.51
CA TYR A 721 13.46 -45.39 10.37
C TYR A 721 13.39 -44.72 8.98
N SER A 722 14.31 -45.16 8.11
CA SER A 722 13.89 -45.90 6.91
C SER A 722 15.02 -46.84 6.46
N ARG A 723 14.75 -48.15 6.56
CA ARG A 723 15.60 -49.21 5.97
C ARG A 723 15.49 -49.15 4.45
N PRO A 724 16.57 -49.41 3.69
CA PRO A 724 16.49 -49.64 2.26
C PRO A 724 16.04 -51.09 2.02
N SER A 725 14.86 -51.28 1.41
CA SER A 725 14.50 -52.57 0.80
C SER A 725 14.97 -52.57 -0.65
N SER A 726 16.03 -53.34 -0.91
CA SER A 726 16.36 -53.83 -2.23
C SER A 726 15.48 -55.05 -2.55
N ARG A 727 14.52 -54.88 -3.46
CA ARG A 727 14.17 -55.78 -4.57
C ARG A 727 13.02 -55.21 -5.38
#